data_AF-A0A3M1LPH3-F1
#
_entry.id   AF-A0A3M1LPH3-F1
#
_cell.length_a   1.000
_cell.length_b   1.000
_cell.length_c   1.000
_cell.angle_alpha   90.00
_cell.angle_beta   90.00
_cell.angle_gamma   90.00
#
_symmetry.space_group_name_H-M   'P 1'
#
loop_
_entity.id
_entity.type
_entity.pdbx_description
1 polymer ?
#
loop_
_entity_poly.entity_id
_entity_poly.type
_entity_poly.pdbx_seq_one_letter_code
_entity_poly.pdbx_strand_id
1 'polypeptide(L)'
;MKEKKQNLWVGVEQLENDPAYAKAVQDEFVQLPLAEQLKDERALEVKANRRDFLKYLGFGLGAATVAAGCDIPVRKAIPYVQKPDDIVPGVATYYASSFVQGGDYCAVLVKTREGRPIKIEGNDLSPVTKGGTSARAQASVLSLYDTNRFSGPQKKEDGEWVATSWAELDKAVGGKLTANARIRILTNTLLSPAAHRALEEFKQKYPNAEVVTYDPVSASALLQANEACFGQRLVPDYRFDKAETIVSFGADFLGTWISPIEYAAQYAEGRKIKDLKGAKISHHVQVESAMTLTGSNADNRILVKPSETGAAIAALYNAVAKAMGAPTVSTPKVNERAQAALEKLGRELVNRQGRCLVVSGTNNTGEQILVNAINHLLGNYGKTLGFRNASLQRQGIDADVQQLIKDMNAGQVDALFVWGANPAFDLPNAGAFAEAMQKVGLKVSFAGSNDDTTDLCDFVAPAHHYLESWGDAQPKRGHYSLMQPTIRPLFDTRQAEESLLRWAGSPNLPLDAEQPYYEYLRFVWKEDLFPKQSKFVSFQAFWDSALHDGVFEIPDETPDTFDFAGDVIQAAARITKPSNSALEISFFETVNMGAGQYADNPWLQEMPDPVTRCVWGNYLAIPIVFDGKRHFDGDG
;
A
#
# COMPACT_ATOMS: atom_id res chain seq x y z
N MET A 1 12.72 -49.76 0.59
CA MET A 1 12.09 -48.73 -0.27
C MET A 1 13.12 -47.65 -0.48
N LYS A 2 13.50 -47.35 -1.73
CA LYS A 2 14.43 -46.25 -2.04
C LYS A 2 13.69 -44.94 -1.79
N GLU A 3 14.24 -44.10 -0.91
CA GLU A 3 13.77 -42.72 -0.72
C GLU A 3 13.94 -41.95 -2.04
N LYS A 4 12.82 -41.60 -2.68
CA LYS A 4 12.80 -40.53 -3.69
C LYS A 4 13.01 -39.22 -2.93
N LYS A 5 14.25 -38.72 -2.88
CA LYS A 5 14.50 -37.31 -2.57
C LYS A 5 14.00 -36.48 -3.75
N GLN A 6 12.83 -35.84 -3.60
CA GLN A 6 12.43 -34.77 -4.50
C GLN A 6 13.35 -33.58 -4.22
N ASN A 7 14.35 -33.39 -5.08
CA ASN A 7 15.22 -32.23 -5.02
C ASN A 7 14.44 -31.01 -5.53
N LEU A 8 14.18 -30.05 -4.64
CA LEU A 8 13.77 -28.70 -5.01
C LEU A 8 14.92 -28.04 -5.79
N TRP A 9 14.61 -27.49 -6.96
CA TRP A 9 15.54 -26.78 -7.82
C TRP A 9 15.05 -25.33 -8.01
N VAL A 10 15.99 -24.38 -8.07
CA VAL A 10 15.71 -22.94 -8.17
C VAL A 10 15.82 -22.43 -9.62
N GLY A 11 16.51 -23.16 -10.49
CA GLY A 11 16.69 -22.81 -11.91
C GLY A 11 16.95 -24.03 -12.80
N VAL A 12 16.94 -23.82 -14.11
CA VAL A 12 17.12 -24.89 -15.13
C VAL A 12 18.52 -25.50 -15.02
N GLU A 13 19.52 -24.71 -14.70
CA GLU A 13 20.91 -25.13 -14.53
C GLU A 13 21.07 -26.08 -13.32
N GLN A 14 20.28 -25.86 -12.27
CA GLN A 14 20.26 -26.72 -11.09
C GLN A 14 19.45 -28.01 -11.34
N LEU A 15 18.41 -27.95 -12.18
CA LEU A 15 17.65 -29.11 -12.64
C LEU A 15 18.51 -30.02 -13.53
N GLU A 16 19.30 -29.44 -14.43
CA GLU A 16 20.16 -30.16 -15.38
C GLU A 16 21.50 -30.62 -14.79
N ASN A 17 21.77 -30.32 -13.51
CA ASN A 17 23.07 -30.54 -12.85
C ASN A 17 24.24 -29.95 -13.64
N ASP A 18 24.10 -28.72 -14.13
CA ASP A 18 25.15 -28.05 -14.91
C ASP A 18 26.46 -27.96 -14.07
N PRO A 19 27.58 -28.52 -14.56
CA PRO A 19 28.87 -28.46 -13.88
C PRO A 19 29.36 -27.03 -13.61
N ALA A 20 29.03 -26.08 -14.49
CA ALA A 20 29.39 -24.67 -14.32
C ALA A 20 28.60 -24.02 -13.18
N TYR A 21 27.32 -24.35 -13.05
CA TYR A 21 26.48 -23.91 -11.94
C TYR A 21 26.92 -24.54 -10.61
N ALA A 22 27.16 -25.86 -10.59
CA ALA A 22 27.65 -26.55 -9.39
C ALA A 22 29.00 -26.00 -8.91
N LYS A 23 29.88 -25.65 -9.86
CA LYS A 23 31.16 -24.99 -9.55
C LYS A 23 30.95 -23.57 -9.05
N ALA A 24 30.05 -22.79 -9.65
CA ALA A 24 29.72 -21.45 -9.17
C ALA A 24 29.15 -21.44 -7.74
N VAL A 25 28.32 -22.44 -7.39
CA VAL A 25 27.79 -22.65 -6.03
C VAL A 25 28.88 -23.10 -5.06
N GLN A 26 29.84 -23.93 -5.48
CA GLN A 26 31.01 -24.27 -4.65
C GLN A 26 31.95 -23.08 -4.45
N ASP A 27 32.14 -22.28 -5.49
CA ASP A 27 32.94 -21.06 -5.48
C ASP A 27 32.26 -19.92 -4.67
N GLU A 28 30.95 -20.04 -4.40
CA GLU A 28 30.15 -19.10 -3.57
C GLU A 28 30.63 -19.03 -2.11
N PHE A 29 31.26 -20.10 -1.59
CA PHE A 29 31.69 -20.23 -0.20
C PHE A 29 33.22 -20.16 0.01
N VAL A 30 33.99 -19.72 -1.00
CA VAL A 30 35.45 -19.57 -0.85
C VAL A 30 35.77 -18.31 -0.05
N GLN A 31 36.23 -18.49 1.18
CA GLN A 31 36.78 -17.42 2.03
C GLN A 31 38.06 -16.86 1.41
N LEU A 32 37.97 -15.72 0.73
CA LEU A 32 39.15 -14.92 0.37
C LEU A 32 39.55 -14.02 1.56
N PRO A 33 40.84 -13.95 1.97
CA PRO A 33 41.29 -13.10 3.05
C PRO A 33 41.17 -11.60 2.68
N LEU A 34 40.35 -10.88 3.45
CA LEU A 34 39.95 -9.48 3.25
C LEU A 34 41.08 -8.45 3.43
N ALA A 35 42.25 -8.85 3.92
CA ALA A 35 43.33 -7.93 4.27
C ALA A 35 44.01 -7.27 3.05
N GLU A 36 43.91 -7.88 1.85
CA GLU A 36 44.54 -7.33 0.64
C GLU A 36 43.63 -6.36 -0.13
N GLN A 37 42.31 -6.43 0.01
CA GLN A 37 41.37 -5.57 -0.74
C GLN A 37 41.16 -4.18 -0.12
N LEU A 38 41.46 -4.01 1.17
CA LEU A 38 41.30 -2.73 1.89
C LEU A 38 42.45 -1.74 1.64
N LYS A 39 43.46 -2.09 0.83
CA LYS A 39 44.61 -1.22 0.52
C LYS A 39 44.44 -0.37 -0.73
N ASP A 40 43.35 -0.54 -1.49
CA ASP A 40 43.16 0.16 -2.76
C ASP A 40 42.10 1.26 -2.60
N GLU A 41 42.54 2.53 -2.61
CA GLU A 41 41.69 3.74 -2.48
C GLU A 41 40.72 3.95 -3.65
N ARG A 42 40.61 2.99 -4.57
CA ARG A 42 39.67 2.98 -5.71
C ARG A 42 38.34 2.26 -5.45
N ALA A 43 38.08 1.81 -4.22
CA ALA A 43 36.87 1.06 -3.87
C ALA A 43 35.56 1.89 -3.88
N LEU A 44 35.62 3.21 -4.10
CA LEU A 44 34.46 4.12 -4.08
C LEU A 44 33.75 4.28 -5.43
N GLU A 45 34.26 3.72 -6.53
CA GLU A 45 33.65 3.86 -7.88
C GLU A 45 33.11 2.55 -8.50
N VAL A 46 32.94 1.48 -7.72
CA VAL A 46 32.45 0.20 -8.27
C VAL A 46 30.94 0.10 -8.17
N LYS A 47 30.27 -0.11 -9.32
CA LYS A 47 28.87 -0.59 -9.40
C LYS A 47 28.70 -1.81 -8.47
N ALA A 48 28.16 -1.58 -7.28
CA ALA A 48 28.09 -2.59 -6.24
C ALA A 48 27.06 -3.68 -6.59
N ASN A 49 27.45 -4.96 -6.46
CA ASN A 49 26.52 -6.08 -6.49
C ASN A 49 26.01 -6.43 -5.07
N ARG A 50 24.94 -7.24 -4.98
CA ARG A 50 24.31 -7.69 -3.72
C ARG A 50 25.31 -8.13 -2.63
N ARG A 51 26.39 -8.79 -3.02
CA ARG A 51 27.42 -9.30 -2.10
C ARG A 51 28.23 -8.18 -1.48
N ASP A 52 28.61 -7.18 -2.26
CA ASP A 52 29.39 -6.06 -1.75
C ASP A 52 28.52 -5.22 -0.81
N PHE A 53 27.23 -5.05 -1.12
CA PHE A 53 26.25 -4.45 -0.20
C PHE A 53 26.10 -5.24 1.12
N LEU A 54 25.86 -6.55 1.08
CA LEU A 54 25.74 -7.38 2.30
C LEU A 54 27.06 -7.44 3.10
N LYS A 55 28.21 -7.39 2.42
CA LYS A 55 29.49 -7.19 3.08
C LYS A 55 29.52 -5.83 3.76
N TYR A 56 29.18 -4.73 3.11
CA TYR A 56 29.16 -3.42 3.77
C TYR A 56 28.14 -3.35 4.92
N LEU A 57 27.00 -4.03 4.83
CA LEU A 57 25.97 -4.05 5.88
C LEU A 57 26.35 -4.95 7.07
N GLY A 58 26.91 -6.14 6.80
CA GLY A 58 27.42 -7.07 7.82
C GLY A 58 28.75 -6.61 8.45
N PHE A 59 29.62 -5.99 7.66
CA PHE A 59 30.89 -5.40 8.12
C PHE A 59 30.74 -3.96 8.64
N GLY A 60 29.62 -3.27 8.40
CA GLY A 60 29.29 -2.03 9.13
C GLY A 60 29.20 -2.27 10.64
N LEU A 61 28.84 -3.50 11.05
CA LEU A 61 28.89 -3.97 12.43
C LEU A 61 30.20 -4.73 12.78
N GLY A 62 30.80 -5.45 11.82
CA GLY A 62 31.99 -6.30 12.05
C GLY A 62 33.38 -5.68 11.81
N ALA A 63 33.56 -4.82 10.81
CA ALA A 63 34.87 -4.22 10.52
C ALA A 63 35.29 -3.17 11.56
N ALA A 64 34.33 -2.50 12.20
CA ALA A 64 34.58 -1.59 13.32
C ALA A 64 35.22 -2.29 14.53
N THR A 65 35.06 -3.61 14.67
CA THR A 65 35.64 -4.37 15.79
C THR A 65 37.02 -4.97 15.50
N VAL A 66 37.36 -5.24 14.24
CA VAL A 66 38.67 -5.84 13.87
C VAL A 66 39.74 -4.79 13.56
N ALA A 67 39.37 -3.60 13.06
CA ALA A 67 40.31 -2.49 12.88
C ALA A 67 40.71 -1.80 14.20
N ALA A 68 39.96 -2.05 15.29
CA ALA A 68 40.24 -1.51 16.63
C ALA A 68 41.21 -2.38 17.46
N GLY A 69 42.08 -3.15 16.79
CA GLY A 69 43.11 -3.99 17.41
C GLY A 69 44.33 -3.24 17.94
N CYS A 70 44.43 -1.92 17.73
CA CYS A 70 45.43 -1.05 18.35
C CYS A 70 44.73 0.24 18.81
N ASP A 71 44.83 0.52 20.11
CA ASP A 71 44.11 1.54 20.89
C ASP A 71 42.59 1.41 20.91
N ILE A 72 42.04 0.91 22.02
CA ILE A 72 40.59 0.99 22.29
C ILE A 72 40.26 2.49 22.40
N PRO A 73 39.50 3.07 21.46
CA PRO A 73 39.18 4.49 21.51
C PRO A 73 38.40 4.77 22.79
N VAL A 74 38.74 5.87 23.47
CA VAL A 74 38.01 6.32 24.67
C VAL A 74 36.55 6.55 24.29
N ARG A 75 35.67 5.64 24.71
CA ARG A 75 34.23 5.75 24.51
C ARG A 75 33.67 6.75 25.52
N LYS A 76 33.24 7.92 25.04
CA LYS A 76 32.63 8.95 25.87
C LYS A 76 31.15 8.59 26.11
N ALA A 77 30.73 8.56 27.36
CA ALA A 77 29.32 8.56 27.74
C ALA A 77 28.91 10.01 28.00
N ILE A 78 28.06 10.57 27.13
CA ILE A 78 27.59 11.95 27.25
C ILE A 78 26.19 11.91 27.89
N PRO A 79 26.03 12.32 29.17
CA PRO A 79 24.72 12.37 29.79
C PRO A 79 23.88 13.51 29.20
N TYR A 80 22.56 13.43 29.37
CA TYR A 80 21.66 14.54 29.07
C TYR A 80 22.06 15.77 29.88
N VAL A 81 22.08 16.94 29.23
CA VAL A 81 22.23 18.24 29.92
C VAL A 81 21.00 18.49 30.80
N GLN A 82 19.81 18.22 30.25
CA GLN A 82 18.55 18.18 30.97
C GLN A 82 17.83 16.89 30.56
N LYS A 83 17.71 15.94 31.49
CA LYS A 83 17.08 14.65 31.22
C LYS A 83 15.56 14.83 31.23
N PRO A 84 14.83 14.42 30.17
CA PRO A 84 13.37 14.33 30.23
C PRO A 84 12.94 13.33 31.30
N ASP A 85 11.85 13.60 32.02
CA ASP A 85 11.38 12.73 33.10
C ASP A 85 10.99 11.34 32.59
N ASP A 86 10.37 11.28 31.40
CA ASP A 86 9.87 10.06 30.77
C ASP A 86 10.97 9.15 30.19
N ILE A 87 12.21 9.63 30.10
CA ILE A 87 13.34 8.86 29.56
C ILE A 87 14.20 8.32 30.71
N VAL A 88 14.27 6.99 30.79
CA VAL A 88 15.23 6.27 31.63
C VAL A 88 16.27 5.61 30.70
N PRO A 89 17.53 6.09 30.67
CA PRO A 89 18.56 5.50 29.82
C PRO A 89 18.68 3.98 30.01
N GLY A 90 18.67 3.23 28.92
CA GLY A 90 18.69 1.76 28.93
C GLY A 90 17.33 1.08 29.05
N VAL A 91 16.23 1.82 29.24
CA VAL A 91 14.84 1.32 29.21
C VAL A 91 14.17 1.79 27.92
N ALA A 92 13.53 0.88 27.19
CA ALA A 92 12.80 1.24 25.97
C ALA A 92 11.44 1.85 26.32
N THR A 93 11.01 2.85 25.56
CA THR A 93 9.67 3.43 25.63
C THR A 93 8.91 3.12 24.35
N TYR A 94 7.59 3.08 24.42
CA TYR A 94 6.70 2.77 23.30
C TYR A 94 5.73 3.93 23.11
N TYR A 95 5.60 4.41 21.89
CA TYR A 95 4.67 5.47 21.52
C TYR A 95 3.67 4.94 20.49
N ALA A 96 2.39 5.24 20.67
CA ALA A 96 1.38 4.87 19.69
C ALA A 96 1.45 5.82 18.47
N SER A 97 1.46 5.28 17.26
CA SER A 97 1.51 6.07 16.04
C SER A 97 0.78 5.32 14.91
N SER A 98 0.80 5.89 13.71
CA SER A 98 0.14 5.30 12.54
C SER A 98 1.09 5.37 11.34
N PHE A 99 1.35 4.22 10.74
CA PHE A 99 1.99 4.11 9.44
C PHE A 99 0.92 4.29 8.35
N VAL A 100 1.13 5.25 7.45
CA VAL A 100 0.29 5.49 6.27
C VAL A 100 1.17 5.75 5.06
N GLN A 101 0.97 5.00 3.98
CA GLN A 101 1.67 5.24 2.71
C GLN A 101 0.87 4.73 1.52
N GLY A 102 0.45 5.62 0.61
CA GLY A 102 -0.26 5.25 -0.63
C GLY A 102 -1.57 4.48 -0.42
N GLY A 103 -2.22 4.65 0.75
CA GLY A 103 -3.40 3.89 1.17
C GLY A 103 -3.11 2.66 2.02
N ASP A 104 -1.86 2.19 2.14
CA ASP A 104 -1.48 1.18 3.13
C ASP A 104 -1.56 1.79 4.53
N TYR A 105 -2.19 1.08 5.46
CA TYR A 105 -2.40 1.55 6.83
C TYR A 105 -1.96 0.51 7.86
N CYS A 106 -1.32 0.99 8.93
CA CYS A 106 -1.10 0.20 10.13
C CYS A 106 -1.06 1.10 11.37
N ALA A 107 -1.92 0.83 12.35
CA ALA A 107 -1.74 1.37 13.70
C ALA A 107 -0.57 0.66 14.37
N VAL A 108 0.39 1.42 14.89
CA VAL A 108 1.69 0.89 15.35
C VAL A 108 2.05 1.39 16.74
N LEU A 109 2.88 0.60 17.43
CA LEU A 109 3.65 1.01 18.60
C LEU A 109 5.11 1.12 18.19
N VAL A 110 5.66 2.32 18.31
CA VAL A 110 7.04 2.61 17.95
C VAL A 110 7.90 2.46 19.19
N LYS A 111 8.77 1.47 19.19
CA LYS A 111 9.77 1.28 20.23
C LYS A 111 10.91 2.27 20.02
N THR A 112 11.20 3.06 21.04
CA THR A 112 12.32 4.00 21.03
C THR A 112 13.37 3.66 22.08
N ARG A 113 14.60 4.09 21.79
CA ARG A 113 15.76 4.09 22.69
C ARG A 113 16.28 5.51 22.78
N GLU A 114 16.23 6.11 23.97
CA GLU A 114 16.71 7.48 24.19
C GLU A 114 16.14 8.50 23.18
N GLY A 115 14.88 8.30 22.73
CA GLY A 115 14.22 9.14 21.72
C GLY A 115 14.52 8.78 20.26
N ARG A 116 15.13 7.62 19.99
CA ARG A 116 15.39 7.10 18.63
C ARG A 116 14.52 5.90 18.32
N PRO A 117 13.68 5.94 17.27
CA PRO A 117 12.91 4.79 16.81
C PRO A 117 13.80 3.63 16.38
N ILE A 118 13.56 2.43 16.90
CA ILE A 118 14.40 1.26 16.58
C ILE A 118 13.59 0.05 16.08
N LYS A 119 12.28 0.03 16.34
CA LYS A 119 11.41 -1.09 15.97
C LYS A 119 9.97 -0.64 15.95
N ILE A 120 9.22 -1.18 14.99
CA ILE A 120 7.77 -1.03 14.87
C ILE A 120 7.12 -2.31 15.39
N GLU A 121 6.07 -2.18 16.18
CA GLU A 121 5.16 -3.24 16.60
C GLU A 121 3.74 -2.84 16.25
N GLY A 122 2.80 -3.78 16.20
CA GLY A 122 1.39 -3.45 15.94
C GLY A 122 0.71 -2.92 17.19
N ASN A 123 -0.19 -1.95 17.04
CA ASN A 123 -1.01 -1.49 18.15
C ASN A 123 -2.20 -2.45 18.34
N ASP A 124 -2.20 -3.17 19.46
CA ASP A 124 -3.23 -4.16 19.81
C ASP A 124 -4.57 -3.54 20.21
N LEU A 125 -4.57 -2.24 20.56
CA LEU A 125 -5.79 -1.47 20.75
C LEU A 125 -6.51 -1.14 19.43
N SER A 126 -5.85 -1.33 18.28
CA SER A 126 -6.48 -1.03 16.99
C SER A 126 -7.60 -2.00 16.65
N PRO A 127 -8.84 -1.53 16.42
CA PRO A 127 -9.94 -2.37 15.94
C PRO A 127 -9.71 -2.94 14.53
N VAL A 128 -8.91 -2.25 13.71
CA VAL A 128 -8.67 -2.59 12.30
C VAL A 128 -7.57 -3.63 12.19
N THR A 129 -6.38 -3.34 12.71
CA THR A 129 -5.21 -4.23 12.57
C THR A 129 -5.04 -5.22 13.72
N LYS A 130 -5.66 -4.98 14.88
CA LYS A 130 -5.66 -5.86 16.06
C LYS A 130 -4.26 -6.33 16.48
N GLY A 131 -3.29 -5.41 16.47
CA GLY A 131 -1.88 -5.69 16.79
C GLY A 131 -1.08 -6.35 15.66
N GLY A 132 -1.67 -6.57 14.49
CA GLY A 132 -0.95 -7.01 13.30
C GLY A 132 -0.09 -5.90 12.68
N THR A 133 0.95 -6.30 11.95
CA THR A 133 1.80 -5.39 11.15
C THR A 133 2.08 -5.98 9.78
N SER A 134 2.40 -5.14 8.79
CA SER A 134 2.94 -5.57 7.49
C SER A 134 4.48 -5.52 7.48
N ALA A 135 5.09 -6.26 6.55
CA ALA A 135 6.54 -6.16 6.31
C ALA A 135 6.95 -4.73 5.94
N ARG A 136 6.13 -4.03 5.15
CA ARG A 136 6.33 -2.63 4.75
C ARG A 136 6.36 -1.70 5.95
N ALA A 137 5.37 -1.80 6.84
CA ALA A 137 5.33 -1.02 8.08
C ALA A 137 6.55 -1.31 8.98
N GLN A 138 6.93 -2.59 9.11
CA GLN A 138 8.09 -3.01 9.89
C GLN A 138 9.41 -2.43 9.35
N ALA A 139 9.58 -2.43 8.03
CA ALA A 139 10.79 -1.96 7.39
C ALA A 139 10.88 -0.44 7.27
N SER A 140 9.76 0.28 7.37
CA SER A 140 9.71 1.74 7.29
C SER A 140 10.60 2.47 8.31
N VAL A 141 10.94 1.83 9.43
CA VAL A 141 11.91 2.40 10.40
C VAL A 141 13.28 2.63 9.76
N LEU A 142 13.66 1.84 8.75
CA LEU A 142 14.92 2.01 8.05
C LEU A 142 14.85 3.19 7.07
N SER A 143 13.70 3.41 6.42
CA SER A 143 13.47 4.55 5.53
C SER A 143 13.60 5.89 6.25
N LEU A 144 13.30 5.96 7.56
CA LEU A 144 13.59 7.15 8.40
C LEU A 144 15.08 7.54 8.35
N TYR A 145 15.97 6.54 8.37
CA TYR A 145 17.41 6.73 8.45
C TYR A 145 18.12 6.71 7.09
N ASP A 146 17.37 6.77 5.99
CA ASP A 146 17.96 6.87 4.65
C ASP A 146 18.63 8.23 4.46
N THR A 147 19.90 8.19 4.04
CA THR A 147 20.72 9.36 3.75
C THR A 147 20.44 9.98 2.38
N ASN A 148 19.71 9.28 1.50
CA ASN A 148 19.30 9.78 0.20
C ASN A 148 18.08 10.70 0.26
N ARG A 149 17.50 10.88 1.45
CA ARG A 149 16.42 11.84 1.67
C ARG A 149 16.90 13.27 1.42
N PHE A 150 16.02 14.10 0.88
CA PHE A 150 16.24 15.53 0.79
C PHE A 150 16.47 16.12 2.18
N SER A 151 17.61 16.78 2.37
CA SER A 151 18.01 17.35 3.66
C SER A 151 17.41 18.73 3.95
N GLY A 152 16.75 19.34 2.96
CA GLY A 152 16.11 20.65 3.03
C GLY A 152 15.41 21.02 1.72
N PRO A 153 14.75 22.18 1.65
CA PRO A 153 14.08 22.62 0.43
C PRO A 153 15.08 22.88 -0.70
N GLN A 154 14.70 22.47 -1.91
CA GLN A 154 15.55 22.59 -3.10
C GLN A 154 14.76 23.14 -4.29
N LYS A 155 15.48 23.77 -5.21
CA LYS A 155 14.97 24.21 -6.52
C LYS A 155 15.83 23.60 -7.61
N LYS A 156 15.24 23.37 -8.78
CA LYS A 156 15.95 22.82 -9.92
C LYS A 156 16.62 23.94 -10.72
N GLU A 157 17.93 23.87 -10.90
CA GLU A 157 18.72 24.79 -11.73
C GLU A 157 19.60 23.97 -12.68
N ASP A 158 19.53 24.26 -13.99
CA ASP A 158 20.27 23.54 -15.03
C ASP A 158 20.16 21.99 -14.99
N GLY A 159 19.02 21.49 -14.50
CA GLY A 159 18.75 20.05 -14.36
C GLY A 159 19.22 19.43 -13.05
N GLU A 160 19.87 20.20 -12.16
CA GLU A 160 20.39 19.73 -10.87
C GLU A 160 19.62 20.34 -9.70
N TRP A 161 19.60 19.62 -8.57
CA TRP A 161 18.98 20.12 -7.35
C TRP A 161 19.92 21.03 -6.57
N VAL A 162 19.49 22.28 -6.36
CA VAL A 162 20.24 23.29 -5.62
C VAL A 162 19.48 23.66 -4.34
N ALA A 163 20.19 23.66 -3.21
CA ALA A 163 19.63 24.05 -1.92
C ALA A 163 19.10 25.49 -1.94
N THR A 164 17.95 25.70 -1.31
CA THR A 164 17.36 27.03 -1.07
C THR A 164 16.88 27.10 0.38
N SER A 165 16.44 28.28 0.83
CA SER A 165 15.77 28.40 2.14
C SER A 165 14.26 28.22 2.01
N TRP A 166 13.58 27.81 3.09
CA TRP A 166 12.11 27.76 3.13
C TRP A 166 11.47 29.11 2.78
N ALA A 167 12.06 30.23 3.23
CA ALA A 167 11.56 31.57 2.92
C ALA A 167 11.63 31.92 1.43
N GLU A 168 12.72 31.52 0.75
CA GLU A 168 12.87 31.70 -0.69
C GLU A 168 11.93 30.80 -1.49
N LEU A 169 11.81 29.52 -1.08
CA LEU A 169 10.88 28.58 -1.69
C LEU A 169 9.44 29.07 -1.55
N ASP A 170 9.02 29.49 -0.34
CA ASP A 170 7.67 29.99 -0.09
C ASP A 170 7.36 31.24 -0.91
N LYS A 171 8.32 32.14 -1.05
CA LYS A 171 8.18 33.32 -1.90
C LYS A 171 8.07 32.95 -3.38
N ALA A 172 8.87 31.99 -3.85
CA ALA A 172 8.89 31.56 -5.25
C ALA A 172 7.62 30.80 -5.64
N VAL A 173 7.17 29.88 -4.80
CA VAL A 173 5.94 29.11 -5.00
C VAL A 173 4.73 30.01 -4.81
N GLY A 174 4.57 30.65 -3.64
CA GLY A 174 3.43 31.52 -3.33
C GLY A 174 3.28 32.69 -4.29
N GLY A 175 4.38 33.26 -4.78
CA GLY A 175 4.38 34.34 -5.78
C GLY A 175 3.84 33.93 -7.16
N LYS A 176 3.84 32.63 -7.49
CA LYS A 176 3.28 32.08 -8.72
C LYS A 176 1.81 31.64 -8.58
N LEU A 177 1.29 31.55 -7.35
CA LEU A 177 -0.09 31.13 -7.08
C LEU A 177 -1.04 32.33 -7.05
N THR A 178 -1.74 32.56 -8.17
CA THR A 178 -2.83 33.55 -8.23
C THR A 178 -4.15 32.93 -7.80
N ALA A 179 -5.11 33.75 -7.33
CA ALA A 179 -6.42 33.26 -6.86
C ALA A 179 -7.19 32.44 -7.91
N ASN A 180 -7.01 32.74 -9.20
CA ASN A 180 -7.68 32.05 -10.31
C ASN A 180 -6.82 30.95 -10.96
N ALA A 181 -5.62 30.68 -10.44
CA ALA A 181 -4.75 29.65 -10.99
C ALA A 181 -5.45 28.29 -10.98
N ARG A 182 -5.36 27.55 -12.09
CA ARG A 182 -5.85 26.19 -12.24
C ARG A 182 -4.82 25.25 -11.64
N ILE A 183 -4.99 24.98 -10.35
CA ILE A 183 -4.06 24.17 -9.57
C ILE A 183 -4.54 22.71 -9.58
N ARG A 184 -3.61 21.78 -9.72
CA ARG A 184 -3.85 20.35 -9.54
C ARG A 184 -2.96 19.84 -8.42
N ILE A 185 -3.54 19.11 -7.48
CA ILE A 185 -2.81 18.42 -6.41
C ILE A 185 -2.94 16.93 -6.67
N LEU A 186 -1.87 16.31 -7.15
CA LEU A 186 -1.81 14.90 -7.49
C LEU A 186 -1.31 14.11 -6.28
N THR A 187 -2.12 13.16 -5.83
CA THR A 187 -1.87 12.40 -4.59
C THR A 187 -2.17 10.91 -4.80
N ASN A 188 -1.54 10.05 -4.00
CA ASN A 188 -2.15 8.75 -3.72
C ASN A 188 -3.25 8.90 -2.66
N THR A 189 -3.96 7.81 -2.33
CA THR A 189 -5.01 7.85 -1.31
C THR A 189 -4.53 8.48 0.01
N LEU A 190 -5.14 9.61 0.38
CA LEU A 190 -4.93 10.29 1.67
C LEU A 190 -5.98 9.85 2.69
N LEU A 191 -5.51 9.33 3.83
CA LEU A 191 -6.38 8.86 4.91
C LEU A 191 -6.62 9.90 6.00
N SER A 192 -5.85 11.00 6.03
CA SER A 192 -5.86 11.96 7.13
C SER A 192 -7.04 12.94 7.05
N PRO A 193 -7.97 12.96 8.04
CA PRO A 193 -8.97 14.01 8.15
C PRO A 193 -8.37 15.43 8.20
N ALA A 194 -7.26 15.61 8.92
CA ALA A 194 -6.59 16.91 8.98
C ALA A 194 -5.99 17.34 7.63
N ALA A 195 -5.43 16.40 6.85
CA ALA A 195 -4.99 16.68 5.48
C ALA A 195 -6.15 17.06 4.57
N HIS A 196 -7.29 16.36 4.65
CA HIS A 196 -8.50 16.73 3.90
C HIS A 196 -8.96 18.14 4.28
N ARG A 197 -8.92 18.50 5.57
CA ARG A 197 -9.24 19.85 6.04
C ARG A 197 -8.28 20.90 5.47
N ALA A 198 -6.98 20.63 5.48
CA ALA A 198 -5.97 21.51 4.92
C ALA A 198 -6.15 21.73 3.41
N LEU A 199 -6.50 20.68 2.66
CA LEU A 199 -6.81 20.75 1.23
C LEU A 199 -8.08 21.58 0.97
N GLU A 200 -9.12 21.44 1.79
CA GLU A 200 -10.32 22.26 1.65
C GLU A 200 -10.06 23.75 1.95
N GLU A 201 -9.25 24.07 2.96
CA GLU A 201 -8.81 25.46 3.21
C GLU A 201 -7.95 26.00 2.06
N PHE A 202 -7.10 25.18 1.46
CA PHE A 202 -6.33 25.55 0.27
C PHE A 202 -7.26 25.86 -0.93
N LYS A 203 -8.28 25.02 -1.16
CA LYS A 203 -9.30 25.26 -2.21
C LYS A 203 -10.13 26.51 -1.96
N GLN A 204 -10.40 26.87 -0.71
CA GLN A 204 -11.08 28.13 -0.39
C GLN A 204 -10.26 29.35 -0.82
N LYS A 205 -8.93 29.29 -0.69
CA LYS A 205 -8.03 30.34 -1.20
C LYS A 205 -7.90 30.31 -2.72
N TYR A 206 -7.88 29.11 -3.30
CA TYR A 206 -7.70 28.85 -4.73
C TYR A 206 -8.87 28.03 -5.28
N PRO A 207 -10.00 28.66 -5.66
CA PRO A 207 -11.24 27.95 -5.99
C PRO A 207 -11.17 27.00 -7.20
N ASN A 208 -10.18 27.18 -8.08
CA ASN A 208 -9.93 26.32 -9.24
C ASN A 208 -8.96 25.17 -8.93
N ALA A 209 -8.56 25.01 -7.66
CA ALA A 209 -7.70 23.91 -7.23
C ALA A 209 -8.51 22.61 -7.13
N GLU A 210 -8.00 21.55 -7.74
CA GLU A 210 -8.60 20.22 -7.69
C GLU A 210 -7.58 19.19 -7.19
N VAL A 211 -8.07 18.25 -6.38
CA VAL A 211 -7.27 17.11 -5.92
C VAL A 211 -7.56 15.95 -6.86
N VAL A 212 -6.50 15.40 -7.46
CA VAL A 212 -6.55 14.21 -8.31
C VAL A 212 -5.91 13.08 -7.53
N THR A 213 -6.69 12.07 -7.19
CA THR A 213 -6.24 10.90 -6.43
C THR A 213 -6.14 9.69 -7.34
N TYR A 214 -5.01 8.97 -7.29
CA TYR A 214 -4.90 7.68 -7.94
C TYR A 214 -4.03 6.72 -7.13
N ASP A 215 -4.30 5.43 -7.27
CA ASP A 215 -3.50 4.39 -6.64
C ASP A 215 -2.85 3.56 -7.77
N PRO A 216 -1.53 3.31 -7.74
CA PRO A 216 -0.85 2.58 -8.81
C PRO A 216 -1.44 1.18 -9.04
N VAL A 217 -1.78 0.51 -7.94
CA VAL A 217 -2.59 -0.72 -7.96
C VAL A 217 -4.04 -0.30 -7.75
N SER A 218 -4.73 -0.10 -8.86
CA SER A 218 -6.02 0.58 -8.88
C SER A 218 -7.17 -0.26 -8.33
N ALA A 219 -8.03 0.41 -7.55
CA ALA A 219 -9.34 -0.07 -7.15
C ALA A 219 -10.49 0.72 -7.82
N SER A 220 -10.20 1.49 -8.88
CA SER A 220 -11.15 2.41 -9.53
C SER A 220 -12.43 1.71 -9.95
N ALA A 221 -12.33 0.53 -10.58
CA ALA A 221 -13.50 -0.21 -11.02
C ALA A 221 -14.39 -0.69 -9.87
N LEU A 222 -13.79 -1.06 -8.73
CA LEU A 222 -14.54 -1.48 -7.54
C LEU A 222 -15.30 -0.28 -6.97
N LEU A 223 -14.64 0.87 -6.84
CA LEU A 223 -15.25 2.13 -6.38
C LEU A 223 -16.42 2.55 -7.28
N GLN A 224 -16.21 2.56 -8.60
CA GLN A 224 -17.23 2.94 -9.60
C GLN A 224 -18.37 1.92 -9.68
N ALA A 225 -18.10 0.63 -9.50
CA ALA A 225 -19.14 -0.39 -9.47
C ALA A 225 -20.05 -0.24 -8.25
N ASN A 226 -19.49 0.09 -7.08
CA ASN A 226 -20.29 0.37 -5.89
C ASN A 226 -21.09 1.67 -6.01
N GLU A 227 -20.54 2.70 -6.66
CA GLU A 227 -21.28 3.91 -7.01
C GLU A 227 -22.46 3.58 -7.93
N ALA A 228 -22.24 2.78 -8.99
CA ALA A 228 -23.29 2.38 -9.91
C ALA A 228 -24.34 1.47 -9.28
N CYS A 229 -23.96 0.59 -8.35
CA CYS A 229 -24.86 -0.37 -7.72
C CYS A 229 -25.63 0.19 -6.52
N PHE A 230 -25.01 1.08 -5.74
CA PHE A 230 -25.52 1.50 -4.43
C PHE A 230 -25.45 3.01 -4.17
N GLY A 231 -24.97 3.81 -5.14
CA GLY A 231 -24.76 5.25 -4.98
C GLY A 231 -23.61 5.61 -4.03
N GLN A 232 -22.76 4.64 -3.67
CA GLN A 232 -21.64 4.84 -2.75
C GLN A 232 -20.31 4.48 -3.40
N ARG A 233 -19.47 5.48 -3.69
CA ARG A 233 -18.13 5.29 -4.25
C ARG A 233 -17.12 4.93 -3.16
N LEU A 234 -17.18 3.69 -2.66
CA LEU A 234 -16.39 3.22 -1.52
C LEU A 234 -15.99 1.75 -1.69
N VAL A 235 -14.96 1.35 -0.95
CA VAL A 235 -14.67 -0.07 -0.74
C VAL A 235 -15.53 -0.60 0.42
N PRO A 236 -16.32 -1.68 0.25
CA PRO A 236 -17.14 -2.24 1.31
C PRO A 236 -16.29 -2.75 2.49
N ASP A 237 -16.89 -2.77 3.67
CA ASP A 237 -16.36 -3.48 4.84
C ASP A 237 -16.53 -4.98 4.62
N TYR A 238 -15.47 -5.69 4.22
CA TYR A 238 -15.49 -7.14 4.08
C TYR A 238 -15.24 -7.83 5.42
N ARG A 239 -16.06 -8.85 5.72
CA ARG A 239 -16.02 -9.61 6.98
C ARG A 239 -15.74 -11.09 6.72
N PHE A 240 -14.47 -11.40 6.49
CA PHE A 240 -14.00 -12.77 6.25
C PHE A 240 -14.22 -13.67 7.47
N ASP A 241 -14.26 -13.09 8.67
CA ASP A 241 -14.55 -13.78 9.94
C ASP A 241 -16.00 -14.28 10.04
N LYS A 242 -16.90 -13.75 9.21
CA LYS A 242 -18.32 -14.12 9.14
C LYS A 242 -18.67 -15.04 7.97
N ALA A 243 -17.70 -15.38 7.12
CA ALA A 243 -17.90 -16.21 5.94
C ALA A 243 -17.51 -17.68 6.18
N GLU A 244 -18.44 -18.60 5.99
CA GLU A 244 -18.20 -20.05 5.94
C GLU A 244 -17.69 -20.52 4.57
N THR A 245 -17.94 -19.73 3.52
CA THR A 245 -17.39 -19.99 2.18
C THR A 245 -16.96 -18.70 1.52
N ILE A 246 -15.70 -18.66 1.09
CA ILE A 246 -15.06 -17.51 0.46
C ILE A 246 -14.70 -17.88 -0.97
N VAL A 247 -15.10 -17.05 -1.92
CA VAL A 247 -14.71 -17.17 -3.33
C VAL A 247 -14.01 -15.89 -3.73
N SER A 248 -12.77 -16.01 -4.18
CA SER A 248 -11.98 -14.85 -4.60
C SER A 248 -11.55 -14.99 -6.05
N PHE A 249 -11.80 -13.95 -6.85
CA PHE A 249 -11.35 -13.84 -8.23
C PHE A 249 -10.16 -12.90 -8.30
N GLY A 250 -8.94 -13.45 -8.30
CA GLY A 250 -7.71 -12.66 -8.39
C GLY A 250 -7.49 -11.63 -7.28
N ALA A 251 -8.28 -11.63 -6.21
CA ALA A 251 -8.07 -10.78 -5.04
C ALA A 251 -7.10 -11.48 -4.08
N ASP A 252 -5.89 -10.93 -3.95
CA ASP A 252 -4.87 -11.42 -3.01
C ASP A 252 -5.06 -10.77 -1.62
N PHE A 253 -6.19 -11.05 -0.97
CA PHE A 253 -6.60 -10.43 0.31
C PHE A 253 -5.70 -10.78 1.51
N LEU A 254 -4.86 -11.81 1.42
CA LEU A 254 -3.82 -12.11 2.41
C LEU A 254 -2.48 -11.44 2.09
N GLY A 255 -2.28 -10.99 0.85
CA GLY A 255 -1.03 -10.42 0.36
C GLY A 255 -1.09 -8.90 0.24
N THR A 256 -1.80 -8.39 -0.76
CA THR A 256 -1.72 -6.98 -1.20
C THR A 256 -3.08 -6.29 -1.36
N TRP A 257 -4.18 -7.03 -1.38
CA TRP A 257 -5.49 -6.46 -1.74
C TRP A 257 -6.15 -5.70 -0.58
N ILE A 258 -6.26 -4.37 -0.74
CA ILE A 258 -6.95 -3.37 0.10
C ILE A 258 -6.48 -3.29 1.56
N SER A 259 -6.67 -4.33 2.37
CA SER A 259 -6.41 -4.33 3.84
C SER A 259 -5.85 -5.69 4.31
N PRO A 260 -4.66 -6.13 3.86
CA PRO A 260 -4.17 -7.48 4.11
C PRO A 260 -4.03 -7.84 5.59
N ILE A 261 -3.65 -6.89 6.45
CA ILE A 261 -3.50 -7.11 7.89
C ILE A 261 -4.85 -7.46 8.52
N GLU A 262 -5.88 -6.65 8.22
CA GLU A 262 -7.24 -6.85 8.71
C GLU A 262 -7.83 -8.17 8.19
N TYR A 263 -7.75 -8.39 6.88
CA TYR A 263 -8.34 -9.56 6.24
C TYR A 263 -7.65 -10.85 6.64
N ALA A 264 -6.33 -10.84 6.84
CA ALA A 264 -5.61 -12.00 7.38
C ALA A 264 -6.06 -12.34 8.81
N ALA A 265 -6.23 -11.32 9.67
CA ALA A 265 -6.72 -11.53 11.04
C ALA A 265 -8.14 -12.12 11.05
N GLN A 266 -9.03 -11.60 10.20
CA GLN A 266 -10.39 -12.10 10.05
C GLN A 266 -10.43 -13.52 9.45
N TYR A 267 -9.68 -13.76 8.38
CA TYR A 267 -9.59 -15.05 7.71
C TYR A 267 -9.08 -16.15 8.65
N ALA A 268 -8.02 -15.85 9.41
CA ALA A 268 -7.43 -16.80 10.35
C ALA A 268 -8.42 -17.29 11.42
N GLU A 269 -9.38 -16.47 11.84
CA GLU A 269 -10.40 -16.88 12.82
C GLU A 269 -11.30 -18.00 12.27
N GLY A 270 -11.63 -17.94 10.97
CA GLY A 270 -12.39 -18.98 10.28
C GLY A 270 -11.60 -20.26 9.98
N ARG A 271 -10.27 -20.26 10.18
CA ARG A 271 -9.38 -21.41 9.90
C ARG A 271 -8.93 -22.16 11.16
N LYS A 272 -9.21 -21.64 12.36
CA LYS A 272 -8.88 -22.30 13.63
C LYS A 272 -9.87 -23.42 13.95
N ILE A 273 -9.36 -24.65 14.10
CA ILE A 273 -10.16 -25.79 14.58
C ILE A 273 -10.31 -25.69 16.10
N LYS A 274 -11.54 -25.43 16.57
CA LYS A 274 -11.87 -25.33 18.01
C LYS A 274 -12.33 -26.65 18.63
N ASP A 275 -12.90 -27.54 17.81
CA ASP A 275 -13.35 -28.88 18.22
C ASP A 275 -12.95 -29.91 17.15
N LEU A 276 -12.25 -30.95 17.57
CA LEU A 276 -11.78 -32.03 16.69
C LEU A 276 -12.91 -32.97 16.27
N LYS A 277 -13.99 -33.08 17.04
CA LYS A 277 -15.11 -34.01 16.74
C LYS A 277 -16.12 -33.44 15.75
N GLY A 278 -16.12 -32.12 15.58
CA GLY A 278 -17.01 -31.38 14.68
C GLY A 278 -16.29 -30.23 14.00
N ALA A 279 -15.08 -30.49 13.47
CA ALA A 279 -14.23 -29.46 12.89
C ALA A 279 -14.97 -28.68 11.80
N LYS A 280 -15.08 -27.37 12.01
CA LYS A 280 -15.61 -26.41 11.04
C LYS A 280 -14.48 -25.45 10.69
N ILE A 281 -14.21 -25.34 9.39
CA ILE A 281 -13.31 -24.36 8.81
C ILE A 281 -14.05 -23.64 7.69
N SER A 282 -13.74 -22.36 7.51
CA SER A 282 -14.21 -21.61 6.34
C SER A 282 -13.63 -22.25 5.08
N HIS A 283 -14.47 -22.58 4.11
CA HIS A 283 -14.05 -23.13 2.82
C HIS A 283 -13.63 -21.99 1.88
N HIS A 284 -12.41 -22.02 1.36
CA HIS A 284 -11.89 -20.98 0.49
C HIS A 284 -11.53 -21.53 -0.89
N VAL A 285 -12.18 -20.95 -1.91
CA VAL A 285 -11.91 -21.19 -3.32
C VAL A 285 -11.27 -19.95 -3.94
N GLN A 286 -10.05 -20.12 -4.47
CA GLN A 286 -9.34 -19.08 -5.20
C GLN A 286 -9.46 -19.34 -6.71
N VAL A 287 -9.94 -18.36 -7.47
CA VAL A 287 -9.97 -18.36 -8.93
C VAL A 287 -8.94 -17.35 -9.41
N GLU A 288 -7.82 -17.81 -9.98
CA GLU A 288 -6.71 -16.94 -10.36
C GLU A 288 -5.80 -17.54 -11.44
N SER A 289 -5.02 -16.68 -12.10
CA SER A 289 -4.05 -17.10 -13.13
C SER A 289 -2.69 -17.46 -12.51
N ALA A 290 -2.08 -16.51 -11.80
CA ALA A 290 -0.82 -16.71 -11.08
C ALA A 290 -1.08 -17.22 -9.67
N MET A 291 -0.11 -17.88 -9.05
CA MET A 291 -0.21 -18.34 -7.67
C MET A 291 0.10 -17.18 -6.72
N THR A 292 -0.87 -16.78 -5.91
CA THR A 292 -0.72 -15.69 -4.93
C THR A 292 -0.54 -16.24 -3.51
N LEU A 293 -0.25 -15.36 -2.54
CA LEU A 293 -0.22 -15.77 -1.13
C LEU A 293 -1.60 -16.29 -0.70
N THR A 294 -2.67 -15.60 -1.11
CA THR A 294 -4.05 -16.03 -0.89
C THR A 294 -4.33 -17.39 -1.53
N GLY A 295 -3.94 -17.57 -2.78
CA GLY A 295 -4.12 -18.84 -3.48
C GLY A 295 -3.37 -20.02 -2.88
N SER A 296 -2.17 -19.79 -2.35
CA SER A 296 -1.39 -20.83 -1.64
C SER A 296 -2.03 -21.30 -0.33
N ASN A 297 -2.91 -20.48 0.26
CA ASN A 297 -3.65 -20.80 1.48
C ASN A 297 -5.09 -21.28 1.22
N ALA A 298 -5.53 -21.33 -0.05
CA ALA A 298 -6.87 -21.76 -0.42
C ALA A 298 -7.04 -23.28 -0.33
N ASP A 299 -8.27 -23.73 -0.05
CA ASP A 299 -8.60 -25.17 -0.06
C ASP A 299 -8.68 -25.70 -1.48
N ASN A 300 -9.24 -24.90 -2.39
CA ASN A 300 -9.30 -25.21 -3.81
C ASN A 300 -8.85 -24.01 -4.65
N ARG A 301 -8.07 -24.30 -5.69
CA ARG A 301 -7.64 -23.31 -6.68
C ARG A 301 -8.16 -23.68 -8.05
N ILE A 302 -8.87 -22.75 -8.69
CA ILE A 302 -9.37 -22.87 -10.07
C ILE A 302 -8.50 -21.99 -10.95
N LEU A 303 -7.76 -22.63 -11.85
CA LEU A 303 -6.90 -21.93 -12.78
C LEU A 303 -7.71 -21.44 -13.98
N VAL A 304 -7.59 -20.14 -14.26
CA VAL A 304 -8.15 -19.49 -15.44
C VAL A 304 -7.06 -18.65 -16.10
N LYS A 305 -7.12 -18.49 -17.43
CA LYS A 305 -6.24 -17.52 -18.11
C LYS A 305 -6.58 -16.08 -17.67
N PRO A 306 -5.66 -15.12 -17.75
CA PRO A 306 -5.96 -13.72 -17.42
C PRO A 306 -7.23 -13.21 -18.11
N SER A 307 -7.38 -13.47 -19.41
CA SER A 307 -8.55 -13.09 -20.21
C SER A 307 -9.86 -13.84 -19.88
N GLU A 308 -9.77 -14.98 -19.19
CA GLU A 308 -10.92 -15.81 -18.81
C GLU A 308 -11.59 -15.35 -17.50
N THR A 309 -10.94 -14.49 -16.72
CA THR A 309 -11.43 -14.06 -15.39
C THR A 309 -12.84 -13.47 -15.44
N GLY A 310 -13.12 -12.57 -16.40
CA GLY A 310 -14.44 -11.98 -16.57
C GLY A 310 -15.51 -13.03 -16.92
N ALA A 311 -15.18 -14.00 -17.78
CA ALA A 311 -16.06 -15.11 -18.12
C ALA A 311 -16.32 -16.04 -16.91
N ALA A 312 -15.31 -16.27 -16.06
CA ALA A 312 -15.45 -17.06 -14.84
C ALA A 312 -16.40 -16.39 -13.82
N ILE A 313 -16.33 -15.07 -13.68
CA ILE A 313 -17.27 -14.30 -12.83
C ILE A 313 -18.70 -14.42 -13.38
N ALA A 314 -18.88 -14.22 -14.69
CA ALA A 314 -20.20 -14.34 -15.33
C ALA A 314 -20.78 -15.77 -15.23
N ALA A 315 -19.94 -16.80 -15.32
CA ALA A 315 -20.33 -18.19 -15.11
C ALA A 315 -20.81 -18.46 -13.68
N LEU A 316 -20.10 -17.94 -12.66
CA LEU A 316 -20.55 -18.04 -11.27
C LEU A 316 -21.86 -17.28 -11.03
N TYR A 317 -22.00 -16.07 -11.58
CA TYR A 317 -23.25 -15.31 -11.53
C TYR A 317 -24.40 -16.14 -12.08
N ASN A 318 -24.26 -16.73 -13.27
CA ASN A 318 -25.30 -17.54 -13.88
C ASN A 318 -25.64 -18.79 -13.06
N ALA A 319 -24.64 -19.43 -12.45
CA ALA A 319 -24.85 -20.59 -11.58
C ALA A 319 -25.69 -20.21 -10.33
N VAL A 320 -25.38 -19.08 -9.69
CA VAL A 320 -26.15 -18.55 -8.55
C VAL A 320 -27.54 -18.10 -9.00
N ALA A 321 -27.64 -17.28 -10.04
CA ALA A 321 -28.90 -16.74 -10.55
C ALA A 321 -29.87 -17.86 -10.94
N LYS A 322 -29.41 -18.89 -11.67
CA LYS A 322 -30.24 -20.04 -12.04
C LYS A 322 -30.75 -20.81 -10.82
N ALA A 323 -29.92 -21.01 -9.81
CA ALA A 323 -30.31 -21.69 -8.58
C ALA A 323 -31.28 -20.86 -7.72
N MET A 324 -31.23 -19.53 -7.84
CA MET A 324 -32.10 -18.59 -7.13
C MET A 324 -33.37 -18.20 -7.90
N GLY A 325 -33.52 -18.64 -9.15
CA GLY A 325 -34.62 -18.21 -10.03
C GLY A 325 -34.51 -16.77 -10.52
N ALA A 326 -33.31 -16.18 -10.50
CA ALA A 326 -33.03 -14.84 -11.00
C ALA A 326 -32.59 -14.85 -12.49
N PRO A 327 -32.70 -13.72 -13.22
CA PRO A 327 -32.28 -13.63 -14.62
C PRO A 327 -30.79 -13.92 -14.82
N THR A 328 -30.49 -14.78 -15.80
CA THR A 328 -29.12 -15.06 -16.25
C THR A 328 -28.67 -14.07 -17.33
N VAL A 329 -27.36 -13.93 -17.51
CA VAL A 329 -26.74 -13.10 -18.55
C VAL A 329 -26.06 -13.97 -19.62
N SER A 330 -25.81 -13.39 -20.79
CA SER A 330 -24.97 -14.03 -21.81
C SER A 330 -23.54 -14.15 -21.27
N THR A 331 -22.95 -15.35 -21.32
CA THR A 331 -21.60 -15.61 -20.83
C THR A 331 -20.72 -16.18 -21.93
N PRO A 332 -19.50 -15.66 -22.14
CA PRO A 332 -18.47 -16.36 -22.87
C PRO A 332 -18.16 -17.71 -22.19
N LYS A 333 -17.62 -18.67 -22.97
CA LYS A 333 -17.14 -19.94 -22.40
C LYS A 333 -15.80 -19.70 -21.69
N VAL A 334 -15.67 -20.26 -20.50
CA VAL A 334 -14.38 -20.50 -19.82
C VAL A 334 -13.97 -21.95 -20.06
N ASN A 335 -12.71 -22.30 -19.83
CA ASN A 335 -12.25 -23.69 -19.88
C ASN A 335 -13.16 -24.66 -19.10
N GLU A 336 -13.33 -25.88 -19.61
CA GLU A 336 -14.35 -26.84 -19.15
C GLU A 336 -14.22 -27.19 -17.66
N ARG A 337 -12.98 -27.32 -17.17
CA ARG A 337 -12.71 -27.64 -15.77
C ARG A 337 -13.16 -26.51 -14.84
N ALA A 338 -12.85 -25.26 -15.20
CA ALA A 338 -13.31 -24.11 -14.44
C ALA A 338 -14.83 -23.95 -14.52
N GLN A 339 -15.44 -24.12 -15.70
CA GLN A 339 -16.90 -24.07 -15.86
C GLN A 339 -17.62 -25.05 -14.91
N ALA A 340 -17.21 -26.32 -14.91
CA ALA A 340 -17.81 -27.33 -14.04
C ALA A 340 -17.62 -27.03 -12.54
N ALA A 341 -16.43 -26.50 -12.17
CA ALA A 341 -16.14 -26.12 -10.80
C ALA A 341 -17.00 -24.93 -10.33
N LEU A 342 -17.16 -23.90 -11.17
CA LEU A 342 -17.95 -22.70 -10.88
C LEU A 342 -19.45 -23.03 -10.77
N GLU A 343 -19.97 -23.95 -11.58
CA GLU A 343 -21.35 -24.42 -11.45
C GLU A 343 -21.61 -25.15 -10.12
N LYS A 344 -20.66 -25.98 -9.67
CA LYS A 344 -20.74 -26.62 -8.35
C LYS A 344 -20.68 -25.58 -7.24
N LEU A 345 -19.76 -24.62 -7.36
CA LEU A 345 -19.57 -23.55 -6.39
C LEU A 345 -20.81 -22.65 -6.26
N GLY A 346 -21.49 -22.33 -7.36
CA GLY A 346 -22.74 -21.56 -7.31
C GLY A 346 -23.82 -22.22 -6.46
N ARG A 347 -24.01 -23.54 -6.59
CA ARG A 347 -24.94 -24.31 -5.73
C ARG A 347 -24.50 -24.33 -4.27
N GLU A 348 -23.20 -24.43 -4.05
CA GLU A 348 -22.61 -24.42 -2.72
C GLU A 348 -22.85 -23.08 -2.00
N LEU A 349 -22.69 -21.96 -2.69
CA LEU A 349 -22.95 -20.61 -2.17
C LEU A 349 -24.41 -20.40 -1.82
N VAL A 350 -25.34 -20.89 -2.65
CA VAL A 350 -26.79 -20.79 -2.40
C VAL A 350 -27.19 -21.51 -1.10
N ASN A 351 -26.55 -22.62 -0.76
CA ASN A 351 -26.78 -23.32 0.52
C ASN A 351 -26.21 -22.56 1.74
N ARG A 352 -25.43 -21.49 1.51
CA ARG A 352 -24.78 -20.67 2.53
C ARG A 352 -25.08 -19.18 2.37
N GLN A 353 -26.27 -18.85 1.89
CA GLN A 353 -26.77 -17.47 1.82
C GLN A 353 -26.52 -16.70 3.12
N GLY A 354 -25.97 -15.49 2.99
CA GLY A 354 -25.63 -14.62 4.11
C GLY A 354 -24.48 -15.09 5.00
N ARG A 355 -23.85 -16.22 4.68
CA ARG A 355 -22.67 -16.81 5.36
C ARG A 355 -21.57 -17.14 4.36
N CYS A 356 -21.57 -16.47 3.22
CA CYS A 356 -20.53 -16.59 2.21
C CYS A 356 -20.05 -15.21 1.79
N LEU A 357 -18.95 -15.17 1.06
CA LEU A 357 -18.38 -13.93 0.57
C LEU A 357 -17.75 -14.17 -0.80
N VAL A 358 -18.07 -13.30 -1.76
CA VAL A 358 -17.45 -13.30 -3.09
C VAL A 358 -16.69 -11.98 -3.27
N VAL A 359 -15.41 -12.04 -3.59
CA VAL A 359 -14.56 -10.85 -3.81
C VAL A 359 -13.83 -10.94 -5.15
N SER A 360 -13.45 -9.79 -5.71
CA SER A 360 -12.68 -9.71 -6.95
C SER A 360 -11.62 -8.62 -6.88
N GLY A 361 -10.41 -8.98 -7.33
CA GLY A 361 -9.29 -8.05 -7.51
C GLY A 361 -9.25 -7.41 -8.89
N THR A 362 -10.26 -7.62 -9.75
CA THR A 362 -10.21 -7.11 -11.12
C THR A 362 -10.52 -5.62 -11.21
N ASN A 363 -9.79 -4.90 -12.07
CA ASN A 363 -10.04 -3.49 -12.34
C ASN A 363 -10.94 -3.32 -13.60
N ASN A 364 -12.11 -3.98 -13.60
CA ASN A 364 -13.14 -3.86 -14.64
C ASN A 364 -14.53 -3.66 -14.01
N THR A 365 -15.20 -2.55 -14.35
CA THR A 365 -16.48 -2.17 -13.70
C THR A 365 -17.59 -3.19 -13.95
N GLY A 366 -17.65 -3.82 -15.13
CA GLY A 366 -18.66 -4.84 -15.42
C GLY A 366 -18.48 -6.09 -14.56
N GLU A 367 -17.24 -6.51 -14.35
CA GLU A 367 -16.92 -7.65 -13.50
C GLU A 367 -17.25 -7.37 -12.03
N GLN A 368 -16.90 -6.19 -11.53
CA GLN A 368 -17.22 -5.77 -10.16
C GLN A 368 -18.74 -5.63 -9.94
N ILE A 369 -19.50 -5.12 -10.92
CA ILE A 369 -20.99 -5.09 -10.84
C ILE A 369 -21.56 -6.51 -10.75
N LEU A 370 -21.04 -7.48 -11.51
CA LEU A 370 -21.48 -8.87 -11.40
C LEU A 370 -21.15 -9.48 -10.04
N VAL A 371 -19.98 -9.17 -9.46
CA VAL A 371 -19.61 -9.60 -8.10
C VAL A 371 -20.55 -8.98 -7.06
N ASN A 372 -20.90 -7.71 -7.22
CA ASN A 372 -21.90 -7.05 -6.38
C ASN A 372 -23.27 -7.74 -6.49
N ALA A 373 -23.69 -8.09 -7.71
CA ALA A 373 -24.94 -8.80 -7.96
C ALA A 373 -24.94 -10.20 -7.33
N ILE A 374 -23.83 -10.95 -7.40
CA ILE A 374 -23.69 -12.26 -6.75
C ILE A 374 -23.88 -12.12 -5.24
N ASN A 375 -23.16 -11.19 -4.59
CA ASN A 375 -23.29 -10.97 -3.15
C ASN A 375 -24.69 -10.49 -2.77
N HIS A 376 -25.34 -9.68 -3.61
CA HIS A 376 -26.71 -9.24 -3.39
C HIS A 376 -27.70 -10.42 -3.46
N LEU A 377 -27.65 -11.25 -4.51
CA LEU A 377 -28.48 -12.44 -4.65
C LEU A 377 -28.30 -13.44 -3.49
N LEU A 378 -27.08 -13.54 -2.96
CA LEU A 378 -26.76 -14.40 -1.82
C LEU A 378 -27.15 -13.79 -0.47
N GLY A 379 -27.65 -12.55 -0.44
CA GLY A 379 -28.04 -11.86 0.79
C GLY A 379 -26.88 -11.59 1.74
N ASN A 380 -25.70 -11.29 1.19
CA ASN A 380 -24.45 -11.09 1.93
C ASN A 380 -24.31 -9.67 2.50
N TYR A 381 -24.92 -8.66 1.87
CA TYR A 381 -24.94 -7.28 2.37
C TYR A 381 -25.63 -7.19 3.73
N GLY A 382 -25.01 -6.48 4.68
CA GLY A 382 -25.41 -6.40 6.08
C GLY A 382 -24.97 -7.60 6.93
N LYS A 383 -24.38 -8.64 6.35
CA LYS A 383 -23.91 -9.84 7.06
C LYS A 383 -22.41 -10.04 6.94
N THR A 384 -21.93 -10.35 5.74
CA THR A 384 -20.50 -10.60 5.44
C THR A 384 -19.83 -9.44 4.70
N LEU A 385 -20.60 -8.46 4.23
CA LEU A 385 -20.09 -7.17 3.77
C LEU A 385 -21.11 -6.03 3.99
N GLY A 386 -20.66 -4.77 4.01
CA GLY A 386 -21.54 -3.59 4.16
C GLY A 386 -20.80 -2.27 3.97
N PHE A 387 -21.46 -1.13 4.22
CA PHE A 387 -20.88 0.21 3.99
C PHE A 387 -20.71 1.05 5.26
N ARG A 388 -21.32 0.65 6.38
CA ARG A 388 -21.16 1.31 7.69
C ARG A 388 -19.70 1.61 8.05
N ASN A 389 -18.84 0.59 7.98
CA ASN A 389 -17.41 0.73 8.23
C ASN A 389 -16.60 0.63 6.93
N ALA A 390 -17.12 1.18 5.82
CA ALA A 390 -16.45 1.11 4.53
C ALA A 390 -14.97 1.48 4.63
N SER A 391 -14.12 0.73 3.92
CA SER A 391 -12.70 0.99 3.87
C SER A 391 -12.44 2.23 3.02
N LEU A 392 -11.58 3.11 3.54
CA LEU A 392 -11.11 4.32 2.89
C LEU A 392 -9.67 4.16 2.37
N GLN A 393 -9.10 2.97 2.48
CA GLN A 393 -7.72 2.66 2.10
C GLN A 393 -7.44 2.74 0.60
N ARG A 394 -8.47 2.83 -0.26
CA ARG A 394 -8.33 3.12 -1.69
C ARG A 394 -9.41 4.09 -2.12
N GLN A 395 -9.02 5.16 -2.81
CA GLN A 395 -9.90 6.24 -3.25
C GLN A 395 -9.58 6.73 -4.67
N GLY A 396 -8.54 6.17 -5.30
CA GLY A 396 -8.09 6.59 -6.62
C GLY A 396 -9.05 6.25 -7.77
N ILE A 397 -9.17 7.17 -8.73
CA ILE A 397 -9.98 6.99 -9.95
C ILE A 397 -9.11 7.18 -11.18
N ASP A 398 -8.95 6.11 -11.98
CA ASP A 398 -8.04 6.10 -13.13
C ASP A 398 -8.43 7.16 -14.16
N ALA A 399 -9.73 7.38 -14.35
CA ALA A 399 -10.25 8.36 -15.30
C ALA A 399 -9.84 9.80 -14.95
N ASP A 400 -9.69 10.12 -13.66
CA ASP A 400 -9.35 11.47 -13.21
C ASP A 400 -7.89 11.80 -13.54
N VAL A 401 -6.97 10.82 -13.45
CA VAL A 401 -5.58 10.99 -13.92
C VAL A 401 -5.51 11.12 -15.44
N GLN A 402 -6.29 10.32 -16.18
CA GLN A 402 -6.34 10.46 -17.63
C GLN A 402 -6.91 11.82 -18.05
N GLN A 403 -7.83 12.39 -17.26
CA GLN A 403 -8.30 13.74 -17.47
C GLN A 403 -7.22 14.78 -17.14
N LEU A 404 -6.49 14.61 -16.04
CA LEU A 404 -5.33 15.46 -15.69
C LEU A 404 -4.30 15.52 -16.82
N ILE A 405 -3.95 14.38 -17.42
CA ILE A 405 -3.01 14.33 -18.57
C ILE A 405 -3.55 15.15 -19.76
N LYS A 406 -4.85 15.08 -20.04
CA LYS A 406 -5.48 15.88 -21.11
C LYS A 406 -5.46 17.37 -20.77
N ASP A 407 -5.78 17.73 -19.54
CA ASP A 407 -5.82 19.12 -19.07
C ASP A 407 -4.42 19.75 -19.15
N MET A 408 -3.38 19.05 -18.68
CA MET A 408 -1.99 19.51 -18.80
C MET A 408 -1.60 19.71 -20.27
N ASN A 409 -1.97 18.76 -21.14
CA ASN A 409 -1.70 18.87 -22.59
C ASN A 409 -2.40 20.05 -23.25
N ALA A 410 -3.60 20.40 -22.79
CA ALA A 410 -4.38 21.53 -23.28
C ALA A 410 -3.96 22.88 -22.67
N GLY A 411 -2.92 22.91 -21.83
CA GLY A 411 -2.51 24.12 -21.10
C GLY A 411 -3.57 24.57 -20.11
N GLN A 412 -4.31 23.62 -19.53
CA GLN A 412 -5.38 23.85 -18.55
C GLN A 412 -4.92 23.70 -17.09
N VAL A 413 -3.64 23.47 -16.86
CA VAL A 413 -3.04 23.35 -15.53
C VAL A 413 -1.91 24.36 -15.42
N ASP A 414 -2.07 25.31 -14.50
CA ASP A 414 -1.08 26.38 -14.27
C ASP A 414 -0.02 25.93 -13.26
N ALA A 415 -0.43 25.15 -12.24
CA ALA A 415 0.45 24.58 -11.25
C ALA A 415 0.07 23.13 -10.90
N LEU A 416 1.08 22.28 -10.72
CA LEU A 416 0.94 20.89 -10.29
C LEU A 416 1.74 20.68 -8.99
N PHE A 417 1.04 20.25 -7.94
CA PHE A 417 1.64 19.79 -6.68
C PHE A 417 1.58 18.28 -6.62
N VAL A 418 2.71 17.62 -6.36
CA VAL A 418 2.82 16.17 -6.29
C VAL A 418 3.07 15.77 -4.84
N TRP A 419 2.15 14.99 -4.27
CA TRP A 419 2.21 14.55 -2.88
C TRP A 419 2.15 13.02 -2.79
N GLY A 420 3.33 12.41 -2.63
CA GLY A 420 3.47 10.97 -2.39
C GLY A 420 3.23 10.07 -3.61
N ALA A 421 2.96 10.63 -4.79
CA ALA A 421 2.67 9.89 -6.02
C ALA A 421 3.84 9.92 -7.01
N ASN A 422 4.07 8.82 -7.75
CA ASN A 422 5.13 8.72 -8.77
C ASN A 422 4.62 8.28 -10.16
N PRO A 423 3.68 9.02 -10.78
CA PRO A 423 3.05 8.69 -12.07
C PRO A 423 4.02 8.59 -13.27
N ALA A 424 5.17 9.26 -13.21
CA ALA A 424 6.20 9.15 -14.24
C ALA A 424 6.91 7.78 -14.23
N PHE A 425 6.70 6.99 -13.18
CA PHE A 425 7.20 5.62 -13.04
C PHE A 425 6.06 4.58 -13.17
N ASP A 426 4.96 4.77 -12.43
CA ASP A 426 4.00 3.69 -12.18
C ASP A 426 2.76 3.69 -13.09
N LEU A 427 2.50 4.76 -13.87
CA LEU A 427 1.38 4.77 -14.81
C LEU A 427 1.66 3.90 -16.05
N PRO A 428 0.66 3.17 -16.58
CA PRO A 428 0.79 2.46 -17.85
C PRO A 428 1.18 3.37 -19.02
N ASN A 429 0.82 4.65 -18.96
CA ASN A 429 1.16 5.68 -19.92
C ASN A 429 2.08 6.77 -19.33
N ALA A 430 3.01 6.39 -18.45
CA ALA A 430 4.00 7.25 -17.81
C ALA A 430 4.69 8.27 -18.74
N GLY A 431 5.09 7.85 -19.95
CA GLY A 431 5.70 8.75 -20.94
C GLY A 431 4.78 9.91 -21.34
N ALA A 432 3.48 9.62 -21.57
CA ALA A 432 2.50 10.65 -21.90
C ALA A 432 2.23 11.59 -20.71
N PHE A 433 2.31 11.08 -19.47
CA PHE A 433 2.24 11.91 -18.28
C PHE A 433 3.45 12.85 -18.19
N ALA A 434 4.67 12.34 -18.36
CA ALA A 434 5.90 13.12 -18.29
C ALA A 434 5.93 14.24 -19.35
N GLU A 435 5.56 13.93 -20.60
CA GLU A 435 5.44 14.91 -21.67
C GLU A 435 4.40 16.01 -21.37
N ALA A 436 3.26 15.61 -20.79
CA ALA A 436 2.21 16.55 -20.42
C ALA A 436 2.64 17.46 -19.26
N MET A 437 3.32 16.90 -18.26
CA MET A 437 3.80 17.62 -17.08
C MET A 437 4.80 18.73 -17.45
N GLN A 438 5.63 18.55 -18.48
CA GLN A 438 6.56 19.59 -18.97
C GLN A 438 5.85 20.88 -19.42
N LYS A 439 4.56 20.82 -19.77
CA LYS A 439 3.76 21.99 -20.18
C LYS A 439 3.24 22.82 -19.01
N VAL A 440 3.37 22.33 -17.78
CA VAL A 440 2.90 23.01 -16.57
C VAL A 440 3.92 24.04 -16.09
N GLY A 441 3.46 25.27 -15.84
CA GLY A 441 4.32 26.42 -15.51
C GLY A 441 4.94 26.40 -14.11
N LEU A 442 4.33 25.69 -13.15
CA LEU A 442 4.86 25.46 -11.82
C LEU A 442 4.65 24.00 -11.41
N LYS A 443 5.71 23.31 -11.03
CA LYS A 443 5.68 21.92 -10.54
C LYS A 443 6.40 21.83 -9.20
N VAL A 444 5.71 21.35 -8.17
CA VAL A 444 6.25 21.26 -6.80
C VAL A 444 6.07 19.84 -6.30
N SER A 445 7.14 19.21 -5.82
CA SER A 445 7.08 17.91 -5.15
C SER A 445 7.18 18.07 -3.63
N PHE A 446 6.45 17.25 -2.88
CA PHE A 446 6.59 17.07 -1.44
C PHE A 446 7.39 15.81 -1.05
N ALA A 447 8.00 15.13 -2.03
CA ALA A 447 8.69 13.86 -1.79
C ALA A 447 9.86 14.01 -0.80
N GLY A 448 10.07 12.95 0.00
CA GLY A 448 11.20 12.86 0.93
C GLY A 448 12.51 12.47 0.25
N SER A 449 12.45 11.85 -0.93
CA SER A 449 13.60 11.38 -1.73
C SER A 449 13.33 11.66 -3.22
N ASN A 450 14.36 11.69 -4.05
CA ASN A 450 14.18 11.95 -5.49
C ASN A 450 13.64 10.70 -6.20
N ASP A 451 12.53 10.87 -6.93
CA ASP A 451 11.88 9.85 -7.75
C ASP A 451 11.61 10.38 -9.18
N ASP A 452 11.17 9.51 -10.09
CA ASP A 452 10.98 9.86 -11.51
C ASP A 452 10.05 11.06 -11.74
N THR A 453 9.04 11.24 -10.88
CA THR A 453 8.11 12.37 -11.01
C THR A 453 8.66 13.64 -10.37
N THR A 454 9.31 13.50 -9.22
CA THR A 454 9.98 14.58 -8.51
C THR A 454 11.09 15.17 -9.36
N ASP A 455 11.81 14.35 -10.11
CA ASP A 455 12.85 14.82 -11.02
C ASP A 455 12.30 15.75 -12.12
N LEU A 456 11.01 15.66 -12.45
CA LEU A 456 10.34 16.56 -13.39
C LEU A 456 9.84 17.87 -12.73
N CYS A 457 9.92 18.01 -11.40
CA CYS A 457 9.46 19.19 -10.68
C CYS A 457 10.48 20.33 -10.70
N ASP A 458 9.97 21.56 -10.51
CA ASP A 458 10.81 22.77 -10.43
C ASP A 458 11.31 23.00 -8.99
N PHE A 459 10.53 22.57 -7.99
CA PHE A 459 10.83 22.70 -6.57
C PHE A 459 10.55 21.40 -5.80
N VAL A 460 11.33 21.18 -4.75
CA VAL A 460 11.10 20.17 -3.72
C VAL A 460 10.92 20.86 -2.38
N ALA A 461 9.76 20.66 -1.78
CA ALA A 461 9.40 21.06 -0.43
C ALA A 461 9.28 19.78 0.42
N PRO A 462 10.39 19.19 0.87
CA PRO A 462 10.39 17.81 1.33
C PRO A 462 9.60 17.64 2.62
N ALA A 463 8.67 16.69 2.60
CA ALA A 463 7.89 16.31 3.76
C ALA A 463 8.74 15.49 4.76
N HIS A 464 8.38 15.60 6.03
CA HIS A 464 8.87 14.73 7.09
C HIS A 464 8.59 13.25 6.79
N HIS A 465 9.43 12.36 7.31
CA HIS A 465 9.05 10.97 7.45
C HIS A 465 7.95 10.85 8.53
N TYR A 466 7.03 9.88 8.44
CA TYR A 466 5.88 9.79 9.35
C TYR A 466 6.26 9.72 10.85
N LEU A 467 7.42 9.13 11.17
CA LEU A 467 7.98 9.09 12.55
C LEU A 467 8.52 10.45 13.06
N GLU A 468 8.57 11.46 12.20
CA GLU A 468 8.94 12.85 12.49
C GLU A 468 7.73 13.80 12.38
N SER A 469 6.56 13.29 12.01
CA SER A 469 5.35 14.07 11.71
C SER A 469 4.27 13.93 12.77
N TRP A 470 3.52 15.00 12.98
CA TRP A 470 2.18 14.91 13.56
C TRP A 470 1.16 14.65 12.46
N GLY A 471 0.12 13.89 12.76
CA GLY A 471 -1.03 13.78 11.86
C GLY A 471 -2.05 12.76 12.36
N ASP A 472 -2.94 12.36 11.46
CA ASP A 472 -4.01 11.41 11.74
C ASP A 472 -4.34 10.55 10.52
N ALA A 473 -5.16 9.53 10.73
CA ALA A 473 -5.64 8.66 9.68
C ALA A 473 -7.06 8.18 10.00
N GLN A 474 -7.85 7.97 8.95
CA GLN A 474 -9.15 7.33 8.98
C GLN A 474 -9.16 6.17 7.96
N PRO A 475 -8.61 4.99 8.29
CA PRO A 475 -8.59 3.85 7.37
C PRO A 475 -9.97 3.29 7.02
N LYS A 476 -10.95 3.47 7.92
CA LYS A 476 -12.35 3.05 7.75
C LYS A 476 -13.26 4.12 8.32
N ARG A 477 -14.48 4.22 7.78
CA ARG A 477 -15.51 5.10 8.37
C ARG A 477 -15.65 4.84 9.87
N GLY A 478 -15.65 5.91 10.67
CA GLY A 478 -15.72 5.85 12.13
C GLY A 478 -14.45 5.36 12.85
N HIS A 479 -13.38 4.96 12.16
CA HIS A 479 -12.16 4.42 12.78
C HIS A 479 -11.00 5.38 12.53
N TYR A 480 -10.45 5.96 13.58
CA TYR A 480 -9.42 6.99 13.53
C TYR A 480 -8.16 6.54 14.26
N SER A 481 -7.01 7.08 13.88
CA SER A 481 -5.76 6.93 14.62
C SER A 481 -4.89 8.16 14.48
N LEU A 482 -4.01 8.36 15.46
CA LEU A 482 -3.05 9.47 15.48
C LEU A 482 -1.67 8.98 14.99
N MET A 483 -0.97 9.87 14.31
CA MET A 483 0.42 9.74 13.93
C MET A 483 1.23 10.66 14.84
N GLN A 484 1.92 10.06 15.81
CA GLN A 484 2.80 10.78 16.72
C GLN A 484 4.24 10.71 16.21
N PRO A 485 4.97 11.86 16.21
CA PRO A 485 6.39 11.84 15.99
C PRO A 485 7.07 11.21 17.20
N THR A 486 8.11 10.44 16.94
CA THR A 486 8.90 9.74 17.97
C THR A 486 10.35 10.20 18.00
N ILE A 487 10.71 11.08 17.06
CA ILE A 487 11.96 11.81 17.00
C ILE A 487 11.70 13.19 16.40
N ARG A 488 12.55 14.17 16.73
CA ARG A 488 12.55 15.45 16.03
C ARG A 488 13.01 15.24 14.58
N PRO A 489 12.54 16.06 13.61
CA PRO A 489 13.00 15.96 12.24
C PRO A 489 14.54 15.92 12.13
N LEU A 490 15.06 14.93 11.42
CA LEU A 490 16.51 14.76 11.21
C LEU A 490 17.07 15.77 10.21
N PHE A 491 16.20 16.27 9.33
CA PHE A 491 16.50 17.20 8.24
C PHE A 491 15.59 18.43 8.29
N ASP A 492 15.96 19.50 7.58
CA ASP A 492 15.20 20.76 7.48
C ASP A 492 13.98 20.61 6.56
N THR A 493 13.05 19.77 7.01
CA THR A 493 11.85 19.34 6.27
C THR A 493 10.61 20.03 6.83
N ARG A 494 9.49 20.01 6.10
CA ARG A 494 8.21 20.57 6.56
C ARG A 494 7.05 19.78 6.00
N GLN A 495 6.03 19.49 6.83
CA GLN A 495 4.84 18.75 6.39
C GLN A 495 4.18 19.40 5.15
N ALA A 496 3.66 18.56 4.25
CA ALA A 496 3.01 19.01 3.02
C ALA A 496 1.77 19.85 3.33
N GLU A 497 0.98 19.42 4.31
CA GLU A 497 -0.18 20.12 4.82
C GLU A 497 0.18 21.52 5.33
N GLU A 498 1.25 21.64 6.11
CA GLU A 498 1.73 22.92 6.62
C GLU A 498 2.15 23.84 5.47
N SER A 499 2.86 23.31 4.46
CA SER A 499 3.23 24.08 3.27
C SER A 499 2.01 24.60 2.51
N LEU A 500 1.00 23.74 2.30
CA LEU A 500 -0.26 24.14 1.66
C LEU A 500 -1.00 25.21 2.47
N LEU A 501 -1.13 25.04 3.79
CA LEU A 501 -1.78 26.00 4.68
C LEU A 501 -1.04 27.35 4.71
N ARG A 502 0.30 27.34 4.70
CA ARG A 502 1.12 28.56 4.60
C ARG A 502 0.89 29.29 3.28
N TRP A 503 0.89 28.59 2.15
CA TRP A 503 0.63 29.20 0.84
C TRP A 503 -0.83 29.66 0.69
N ALA A 504 -1.77 28.99 1.35
CA ALA A 504 -3.15 29.43 1.43
C ALA A 504 -3.33 30.69 2.31
N GLY A 505 -2.37 30.96 3.20
CA GLY A 505 -2.51 31.98 4.25
C GLY A 505 -3.62 31.62 5.23
N SER A 506 -3.73 30.34 5.60
CA SER A 506 -4.78 29.86 6.50
C SER A 506 -4.74 30.59 7.85
N PRO A 507 -5.87 31.13 8.34
CA PRO A 507 -5.95 31.74 9.66
C PRO A 507 -5.90 30.70 10.80
N ASN A 508 -6.11 29.42 10.48
CA ASN A 508 -6.15 28.34 11.47
C ASN A 508 -4.77 27.75 11.74
N LEU A 509 -3.75 28.09 10.95
CA LEU A 509 -2.37 27.65 11.16
C LEU A 509 -1.62 28.68 12.03
N PRO A 510 -1.32 28.39 13.31
CA PRO A 510 -0.62 29.33 14.18
C PRO A 510 0.89 29.35 13.87
N LEU A 511 1.30 30.26 12.98
CA LEU A 511 2.69 30.34 12.49
C LEU A 511 3.72 30.73 13.57
N ASP A 512 3.26 31.29 14.68
CA ASP A 512 4.06 31.68 15.84
C ASP A 512 4.22 30.55 16.88
N ALA A 513 3.49 29.44 16.73
CA ALA A 513 3.66 28.27 17.58
C ALA A 513 4.97 27.54 17.26
N GLU A 514 5.54 26.85 18.26
CA GLU A 514 6.74 26.01 18.09
C GLU A 514 6.49 24.87 17.09
N GLN A 515 5.28 24.31 17.08
CA GLN A 515 4.85 23.25 16.17
C GLN A 515 3.50 23.65 15.53
N PRO A 516 3.50 24.48 14.47
CA PRO A 516 2.28 25.01 13.87
C PRO A 516 1.29 23.93 13.44
N TYR A 517 1.77 22.88 12.76
CA TYR A 517 0.89 21.81 12.30
C TYR A 517 0.30 20.96 13.44
N TYR A 518 1.02 20.76 14.54
CA TYR A 518 0.49 20.07 15.72
C TYR A 518 -0.72 20.81 16.30
N GLU A 519 -0.63 22.13 16.44
CA GLU A 519 -1.74 22.93 16.94
C GLU A 519 -2.91 22.96 15.94
N TYR A 520 -2.62 22.96 14.63
CA TYR A 520 -3.65 22.78 13.60
C TYR A 520 -4.37 21.42 13.72
N LEU A 521 -3.62 20.33 13.88
CA LEU A 521 -4.18 18.99 14.08
C LEU A 521 -5.08 18.94 15.32
N ARG A 522 -4.63 19.51 16.45
CA ARG A 522 -5.45 19.63 17.67
C ARG A 522 -6.72 20.43 17.43
N PHE A 523 -6.62 21.53 16.70
CA PHE A 523 -7.78 22.32 16.30
C PHE A 523 -8.79 21.49 15.50
N VAL A 524 -8.34 20.76 14.46
CA VAL A 524 -9.20 19.88 13.67
C VAL A 524 -9.87 18.82 14.54
N TRP A 525 -9.12 18.14 15.41
CA TRP A 525 -9.68 17.12 16.31
C TRP A 525 -10.68 17.69 17.31
N LYS A 526 -10.44 18.92 17.79
CA LYS A 526 -11.34 19.63 18.70
C LYS A 526 -12.65 20.02 18.03
N GLU A 527 -12.62 20.49 16.80
CA GLU A 527 -13.81 20.96 16.09
C GLU A 527 -14.57 19.81 15.41
N ASP A 528 -13.87 18.85 14.81
CA ASP A 528 -14.49 17.87 13.91
C ASP A 528 -14.73 16.49 14.55
N LEU A 529 -13.98 16.12 15.59
CA LEU A 529 -14.06 14.79 16.23
C LEU A 529 -14.58 14.82 17.67
N PHE A 530 -14.09 15.75 18.50
CA PHE A 530 -14.51 15.85 19.91
C PHE A 530 -16.04 16.03 20.09
N PRO A 531 -16.79 16.75 19.22
CA PRO A 531 -18.25 16.85 19.34
C PRO A 531 -19.00 15.57 18.98
N LYS A 532 -18.34 14.59 18.34
CA LYS A 532 -18.96 13.34 17.89
C LYS A 532 -18.86 12.21 18.93
N GLN A 533 -18.37 12.52 20.14
CA GLN A 533 -18.23 11.56 21.22
C GLN A 533 -18.85 12.05 22.52
N SER A 534 -19.18 11.12 23.39
CA SER A 534 -19.79 11.38 24.70
C SER A 534 -18.99 10.81 25.88
N LYS A 535 -17.83 10.19 25.62
CA LYS A 535 -16.98 9.53 26.64
C LYS A 535 -16.19 10.54 27.49
N PHE A 536 -15.77 11.65 26.90
CA PHE A 536 -14.92 12.66 27.53
C PHE A 536 -15.61 14.01 27.61
N VAL A 537 -15.56 14.63 28.80
CA VAL A 537 -16.18 15.93 29.09
C VAL A 537 -15.33 17.10 28.61
N SER A 538 -14.00 16.96 28.61
CA SER A 538 -13.06 18.00 28.18
C SER A 538 -12.22 17.53 27.01
N PHE A 539 -11.90 18.45 26.09
CA PHE A 539 -11.02 18.16 24.96
C PHE A 539 -9.65 17.64 25.39
N GLN A 540 -9.07 18.18 26.47
CA GLN A 540 -7.74 17.75 26.93
C GLN A 540 -7.72 16.26 27.31
N ALA A 541 -8.68 15.81 28.14
CA ALA A 541 -8.79 14.40 28.48
C ALA A 541 -9.05 13.47 27.27
N PHE A 542 -9.82 13.94 26.29
CA PHE A 542 -10.02 13.24 25.02
C PHE A 542 -8.71 13.12 24.23
N TRP A 543 -8.00 14.24 24.07
CA TRP A 543 -6.75 14.33 23.35
C TRP A 543 -5.66 13.44 23.97
N ASP A 544 -5.49 13.52 25.29
CA ASP A 544 -4.49 12.72 26.01
C ASP A 544 -4.78 11.22 25.91
N SER A 545 -6.06 10.82 26.00
CA SER A 545 -6.45 9.41 25.82
C SER A 545 -6.25 8.95 24.38
N ALA A 546 -6.62 9.77 23.39
CA ALA A 546 -6.44 9.42 21.98
C ALA A 546 -4.96 9.32 21.61
N LEU A 547 -4.10 10.18 22.15
CA LEU A 547 -2.65 10.09 22.00
C LEU A 547 -2.09 8.85 22.68
N HIS A 548 -2.49 8.57 23.92
CA HIS A 548 -2.02 7.39 24.64
C HIS A 548 -2.39 6.10 23.91
N ASP A 549 -3.67 5.93 23.55
CA ASP A 549 -4.17 4.72 22.91
C ASP A 549 -3.77 4.66 21.42
N GLY A 550 -3.50 5.82 20.81
CA GLY A 550 -3.18 6.01 19.39
C GLY A 550 -4.35 5.80 18.43
N VAL A 551 -5.50 5.35 18.92
CA VAL A 551 -6.70 5.03 18.14
C VAL A 551 -7.95 5.62 18.77
N PHE A 552 -8.95 5.89 17.95
CA PHE A 552 -10.23 6.42 18.39
C PHE A 552 -11.36 5.93 17.47
N GLU A 553 -12.48 5.53 18.06
CA GLU A 553 -13.64 5.02 17.33
C GLU A 553 -14.87 5.88 17.59
N ILE A 554 -15.61 6.15 16.52
CA ILE A 554 -16.95 6.73 16.56
C ILE A 554 -17.90 5.61 16.10
N PRO A 555 -18.72 5.05 17.01
CA PRO A 555 -19.75 4.10 16.63
C PRO A 555 -20.72 4.74 15.63
N ASP A 556 -20.85 4.15 14.45
CA ASP A 556 -21.92 4.52 13.52
C ASP A 556 -23.16 3.68 13.84
N GLU A 557 -24.23 4.33 14.29
CA GLU A 557 -25.50 3.67 14.61
C GLU A 557 -26.49 3.68 13.45
N THR A 558 -26.18 4.35 12.33
CA THR A 558 -27.12 4.51 11.21
C THR A 558 -27.38 3.18 10.49
N PRO A 559 -28.64 2.74 10.32
CA PRO A 559 -28.97 1.54 9.55
C PRO A 559 -28.54 1.70 8.09
N ASP A 560 -27.80 0.72 7.56
CA ASP A 560 -27.50 0.68 6.12
C ASP A 560 -28.72 0.15 5.36
N THR A 561 -29.04 0.77 4.23
CA THR A 561 -29.92 0.20 3.19
C THR A 561 -29.08 -0.24 2.00
N PHE A 562 -29.42 -1.40 1.41
CA PHE A 562 -28.64 -2.03 0.34
C PHE A 562 -29.50 -2.30 -0.89
N ASP A 563 -30.03 -1.23 -1.48
CA ASP A 563 -30.83 -1.31 -2.70
C ASP A 563 -29.91 -1.43 -3.92
N PHE A 564 -29.91 -2.60 -4.56
CA PHE A 564 -29.07 -2.86 -5.72
C PHE A 564 -29.69 -2.27 -7.00
N ALA A 565 -28.99 -1.33 -7.61
CA ALA A 565 -29.38 -0.64 -8.84
C ALA A 565 -28.53 -1.04 -10.07
N GLY A 566 -27.63 -2.03 -9.94
CA GLY A 566 -26.70 -2.41 -11.00
C GLY A 566 -27.37 -3.07 -12.22
N ASP A 567 -27.00 -2.66 -13.43
CA ASP A 567 -27.43 -3.30 -14.67
C ASP A 567 -26.54 -4.50 -15.01
N VAL A 568 -26.97 -5.69 -14.63
CA VAL A 568 -26.22 -6.95 -14.87
C VAL A 568 -26.06 -7.28 -16.35
N ILE A 569 -26.97 -6.85 -17.23
CA ILE A 569 -26.91 -7.13 -18.67
C ILE A 569 -25.82 -6.26 -19.32
N GLN A 570 -25.81 -4.96 -19.01
CA GLN A 570 -24.74 -4.07 -19.48
C GLN A 570 -23.40 -4.43 -18.86
N ALA A 571 -23.38 -4.82 -17.58
CA ALA A 571 -22.16 -5.27 -16.91
C ALA A 571 -21.55 -6.49 -17.63
N ALA A 572 -22.37 -7.51 -17.93
CA ALA A 572 -21.94 -8.70 -18.68
C ALA A 572 -21.40 -8.38 -20.09
N ALA A 573 -21.86 -7.29 -20.73
CA ALA A 573 -21.33 -6.88 -22.02
C ALA A 573 -19.94 -6.24 -21.95
N ARG A 574 -19.54 -5.71 -20.77
CA ARG A 574 -18.29 -4.98 -20.52
C ARG A 574 -17.20 -5.82 -19.84
N ILE A 575 -17.50 -7.06 -19.44
CA ILE A 575 -16.49 -7.96 -18.88
C ILE A 575 -15.34 -8.22 -19.86
N THR A 576 -14.18 -8.57 -19.31
CA THR A 576 -13.07 -9.07 -20.12
C THR A 576 -13.48 -10.38 -20.79
N LYS A 577 -13.24 -10.48 -22.11
CA LYS A 577 -13.60 -11.66 -22.92
C LYS A 577 -12.36 -12.54 -23.11
N PRO A 578 -12.53 -13.88 -23.13
CA PRO A 578 -11.44 -14.80 -23.42
C PRO A 578 -10.73 -14.45 -24.73
N SER A 579 -9.40 -14.42 -24.68
CA SER A 579 -8.55 -14.16 -25.84
C SER A 579 -8.18 -15.47 -26.54
N ASN A 580 -8.03 -15.40 -27.87
CA ASN A 580 -7.46 -16.49 -28.67
C ASN A 580 -5.93 -16.37 -28.80
N SER A 581 -5.30 -15.42 -28.09
CA SER A 581 -3.84 -15.27 -28.09
C SER A 581 -3.17 -16.53 -27.55
N ALA A 582 -2.04 -16.89 -28.14
CA ALA A 582 -1.22 -18.01 -27.67
C ALA A 582 -0.58 -17.73 -26.31
N LEU A 583 -0.26 -16.46 -26.03
CA LEU A 583 0.36 -16.00 -24.78
C LEU A 583 -0.44 -14.84 -24.20
N GLU A 584 -0.55 -14.84 -22.87
CA GLU A 584 -1.17 -13.78 -22.08
C GLU A 584 -0.26 -13.46 -20.91
N ILE A 585 -0.21 -12.18 -20.54
CA ILE A 585 0.56 -11.69 -19.39
C ILE A 585 -0.41 -11.08 -18.38
N SER A 586 -0.12 -11.28 -17.11
CA SER A 586 -0.81 -10.64 -15.99
C SER A 586 0.25 -10.06 -15.06
N PHE A 587 0.03 -8.83 -14.65
CA PHE A 587 0.86 -8.14 -13.67
C PHE A 587 0.24 -8.30 -12.30
N PHE A 588 1.08 -8.39 -11.27
CA PHE A 588 0.65 -8.48 -9.88
C PHE A 588 1.58 -7.64 -9.01
N GLU A 589 1.05 -7.21 -7.87
CA GLU A 589 1.79 -6.48 -6.85
C GLU A 589 2.53 -7.47 -5.93
N THR A 590 3.79 -7.17 -5.59
CA THR A 590 4.55 -8.00 -4.64
C THR A 590 4.29 -7.55 -3.20
N VAL A 591 4.25 -8.51 -2.26
CA VAL A 591 3.96 -8.25 -0.84
C VAL A 591 4.99 -7.30 -0.21
N ASN A 592 6.27 -7.46 -0.53
CA ASN A 592 7.36 -6.66 0.02
C ASN A 592 7.48 -5.28 -0.65
N MET A 593 7.40 -5.18 -1.98
CA MET A 593 7.75 -3.95 -2.70
C MET A 593 6.57 -3.05 -3.07
N GLY A 594 5.35 -3.60 -3.03
CA GLY A 594 4.17 -2.91 -3.51
C GLY A 594 4.31 -2.46 -4.95
N ALA A 595 3.91 -1.22 -5.23
CA ALA A 595 4.04 -0.61 -6.55
C ALA A 595 5.42 0.06 -6.80
N GLY A 596 6.45 -0.26 -5.99
CA GLY A 596 7.80 0.33 -6.12
C GLY A 596 8.11 1.44 -5.12
N GLN A 597 7.14 1.82 -4.28
CA GLN A 597 7.25 2.88 -3.27
C GLN A 597 8.32 2.62 -2.20
N TYR A 598 8.78 1.37 -2.09
CA TYR A 598 9.72 0.91 -1.07
C TYR A 598 11.03 0.39 -1.69
N ALA A 599 11.30 0.75 -2.95
CA ALA A 599 12.45 0.23 -3.71
C ALA A 599 13.80 0.60 -3.10
N ASP A 600 13.86 1.70 -2.36
CA ASP A 600 15.02 2.18 -1.61
C ASP A 600 15.25 1.44 -0.28
N ASN A 601 14.30 0.60 0.17
CA ASN A 601 14.39 -0.09 1.45
C ASN A 601 15.07 -1.47 1.33
N PRO A 602 16.31 -1.63 1.81
CA PRO A 602 17.05 -2.87 1.61
C PRO A 602 16.52 -4.04 2.44
N TRP A 603 15.79 -3.81 3.56
CA TRP A 603 15.14 -4.91 4.27
C TRP A 603 14.03 -5.54 3.42
N LEU A 604 13.31 -4.73 2.64
CA LEU A 604 12.26 -5.22 1.75
C LEU A 604 12.85 -5.82 0.46
N GLN A 605 13.98 -5.31 -0.04
CA GLN A 605 14.70 -5.92 -1.16
C GLN A 605 15.28 -7.31 -0.82
N GLU A 606 15.81 -7.47 0.40
CA GLU A 606 16.35 -8.75 0.89
C GLU A 606 15.24 -9.68 1.43
N MET A 607 14.03 -9.18 1.67
CA MET A 607 12.89 -10.00 2.06
C MET A 607 12.46 -10.90 0.89
N PRO A 608 12.47 -12.23 1.04
CA PRO A 608 12.04 -13.13 -0.02
C PRO A 608 10.54 -13.02 -0.26
N ASP A 609 10.14 -13.02 -1.54
CA ASP A 609 8.76 -13.16 -1.96
C ASP A 609 8.14 -14.42 -1.28
N PRO A 610 6.94 -14.32 -0.69
CA PRO A 610 6.37 -15.41 0.10
C PRO A 610 6.02 -16.65 -0.74
N VAL A 611 5.84 -16.48 -2.06
CA VAL A 611 5.50 -17.55 -2.99
C VAL A 611 6.75 -18.09 -3.68
N THR A 612 7.53 -17.22 -4.32
CA THR A 612 8.66 -17.64 -5.17
C THR A 612 9.99 -17.73 -4.44
N ARG A 613 10.10 -17.13 -3.25
CA ARG A 613 11.33 -17.03 -2.45
C ARG A 613 12.44 -16.21 -3.11
N CYS A 614 12.15 -15.50 -4.19
CA CYS A 614 13.07 -14.60 -4.86
C CYS A 614 13.31 -13.34 -4.02
N VAL A 615 14.54 -12.81 -4.10
CA VAL A 615 14.98 -11.53 -3.51
C VAL A 615 15.70 -10.73 -4.60
N TRP A 616 15.83 -9.41 -4.44
CA TRP A 616 16.57 -8.53 -5.34
C TRP A 616 16.28 -8.72 -6.83
N GLY A 617 15.29 -7.99 -7.35
CA GLY A 617 14.93 -7.97 -8.76
C GLY A 617 13.49 -8.37 -9.02
N ASN A 618 13.10 -8.36 -10.29
CA ASN A 618 11.79 -8.77 -10.74
C ASN A 618 11.89 -10.10 -11.52
N TYR A 619 10.80 -10.85 -11.61
CA TYR A 619 10.77 -12.15 -12.24
C TYR A 619 9.55 -12.33 -13.14
N LEU A 620 9.66 -13.24 -14.11
CA LEU A 620 8.54 -13.68 -14.94
C LEU A 620 8.18 -15.12 -14.54
N ALA A 621 7.00 -15.32 -13.96
CA ALA A 621 6.51 -16.66 -13.61
C ALA A 621 5.87 -17.33 -14.83
N ILE A 622 6.42 -18.47 -15.26
CA ILE A 622 5.96 -19.25 -16.41
C ILE A 622 5.50 -20.64 -15.92
N PRO A 623 4.31 -21.14 -16.30
CA PRO A 623 3.87 -22.49 -15.95
C PRO A 623 4.80 -23.58 -16.51
N ILE A 624 5.00 -24.67 -15.74
CA ILE A 624 5.89 -25.79 -16.09
C ILE A 624 5.42 -26.57 -17.33
N VAL A 625 4.20 -26.38 -17.83
CA VAL A 625 3.87 -26.82 -19.19
C VAL A 625 4.23 -25.70 -20.13
N PHE A 626 5.48 -25.65 -20.58
CA PHE A 626 5.87 -24.72 -21.63
C PHE A 626 6.82 -25.34 -22.62
N ASP A 627 6.24 -26.04 -23.60
CA ASP A 627 7.10 -26.63 -24.61
C ASP A 627 7.74 -25.63 -25.55
N GLY A 628 7.47 -24.32 -25.41
CA GLY A 628 8.11 -23.15 -26.03
C GLY A 628 8.37 -23.16 -27.54
N LYS A 629 8.09 -24.28 -28.21
CA LYS A 629 9.10 -25.04 -28.97
C LYS A 629 10.50 -25.32 -28.32
N ARG A 630 10.78 -25.06 -27.02
CA ARG A 630 11.95 -25.64 -26.31
C ARG A 630 11.63 -26.41 -25.01
N HIS A 631 10.55 -27.19 -25.02
CA HIS A 631 10.12 -28.27 -24.11
C HIS A 631 10.16 -28.05 -22.59
N PHE A 632 8.99 -28.18 -21.94
CA PHE A 632 8.89 -28.69 -20.57
C PHE A 632 7.83 -29.79 -20.54
N ASP A 633 8.28 -31.01 -20.24
CA ASP A 633 7.47 -32.18 -19.89
C ASP A 633 7.91 -32.68 -18.51
N GLY A 634 6.95 -32.94 -17.63
CA GLY A 634 7.19 -33.45 -16.29
C GLY A 634 6.34 -34.69 -16.00
N ASP A 635 6.97 -35.69 -15.37
CA ASP A 635 6.31 -36.69 -14.54
C ASP A 635 7.10 -36.83 -13.22
N GLY A 636 6.56 -36.26 -12.14
CA GLY A 636 6.68 -36.74 -10.74
C GLY A 636 8.05 -36.93 -10.05
#